data_AF-A0A2G5B8Q8-F1
#
_entry.id   AF-A0A2G5B8Q8-F1
#
_cell.length_a   1.000
_cell.length_b   1.000
_cell.length_c   1.000
_cell.angle_alpha   90.00
_cell.angle_beta   90.00
_cell.angle_gamma   90.00
#
_symmetry.space_group_name_H-M   'P 1'
#
loop_
_entity.id
_entity.type
_entity.pdbx_description
1 polymer ?
#
loop_
_entity_poly.entity_id
_entity_poly.type
_entity_poly.pdbx_seq_one_letter_code
_entity_poly.pdbx_strand_id
1 'polypeptide(L)'
;MLQSHGQRLSQNCLALYCGTPVRLFNVQTAWRFLRLYTSATKDSTSDQQQKLLCQIRAYQKENVTIPWHMLVAQYRMPFDSMKQIQAQDDTRIREQKELSVRVTQRAEQLYNKDRGRCDWETVANEFGKPLLQCLALYDSSSSTIVARSRPNITDWPIEDVEVLKSFIAKHLDSTTSNNLQLASIYMNVRHDDCVFINSMLSRPKMTADLHEAIKQCRDNGMRWKDIHERYPFWYSLAAFRSSYMHFRDELPQTADKDNKIKWTESETTRIQEILKEHYKPGSMRLAKKVATAEFADKPKIKVLNKVIRTRNNLYLKSNKHNVEKIRRLVETHGEDWVRIGAEMRITANQVQNLWKKCAQRYNVTSGWAEDEVEIIRNCIKNGIGPAEASRLVGTKLMSTCADMMNKLNNSEQTERLDVHRLHWSSVDKTRLAVLTSNFDHKAIDWAHISKELGRGIKACKLKYGILSRKRHNNLSGYTDAINTEAQRQYEQRSEIDWAEVSQTVGLSERECLEICQFDEGKNRWIYDPETFSWDAANKMTAFIEANYPSPIHVNYRAVSNYMWVDINACINMAMLLRGEIEWTDKILAKIIELRDQGMKFKDISKQISPNLHENKVSAAYHNQFSRKMYSPISDEDRQLIRRLLDKHAETMPYEKLASFIVARLTSGDKFTQTTRIALYAMFHPVYKARLEKAGKTNVINKILAGKISIRNLALELDLPVRILRKLLSNAKSRTCSNTWTHEETEQLMVYAQANTPPYNWKLFSTQLGSKTASQSLRKWLYLKKNSML
;
A
#
# COMPACT_ATOMS: atom_id res chain seq x y z
N MET A 1 -47.73 16.57 -24.82
CA MET A 1 -46.33 17.06 -24.91
C MET A 1 -45.62 16.69 -26.22
N LEU A 2 -45.66 15.45 -26.71
CA LEU A 2 -44.95 15.08 -27.96
C LEU A 2 -45.66 15.48 -29.26
N GLN A 3 -47.00 15.60 -29.27
CA GLN A 3 -47.75 16.08 -30.43
C GLN A 3 -47.73 17.62 -30.61
N SER A 4 -47.33 18.38 -29.58
CA SER A 4 -47.35 19.86 -29.61
C SER A 4 -46.15 20.49 -30.34
N HIS A 5 -45.32 19.71 -31.04
CA HIS A 5 -44.15 20.19 -31.81
C HIS A 5 -44.21 19.84 -33.31
N GLY A 6 -45.40 19.55 -33.85
CA GLY A 6 -45.62 19.53 -35.31
C GLY A 6 -45.02 18.34 -36.08
N GLN A 7 -44.42 17.35 -35.40
CA GLN A 7 -43.95 16.14 -36.07
C GLN A 7 -45.07 15.09 -36.15
N ARG A 8 -45.51 14.76 -37.37
CA ARG A 8 -46.43 13.62 -37.62
C ARG A 8 -45.67 12.31 -37.40
N LEU A 9 -45.83 11.72 -36.22
CA LEU A 9 -45.35 10.37 -35.91
C LEU A 9 -46.30 9.33 -36.53
N SER A 10 -45.76 8.23 -37.07
CA SER A 10 -46.58 7.14 -37.61
C SER A 10 -47.33 6.42 -36.49
N GLN A 11 -48.53 5.87 -36.79
CA GLN A 11 -49.36 5.15 -35.80
C GLN A 11 -48.62 3.99 -35.12
N ASN A 12 -47.66 3.36 -35.79
CA ASN A 12 -46.83 2.29 -35.22
C ASN A 12 -45.83 2.79 -34.16
N CYS A 13 -45.31 4.01 -34.30
CA CYS A 13 -44.41 4.63 -33.31
C CYS A 13 -45.20 5.06 -32.07
N LEU A 14 -46.44 5.51 -32.25
CA LEU A 14 -47.37 5.80 -31.15
C LEU A 14 -47.81 4.52 -30.43
N ALA A 15 -48.03 3.41 -31.13
CA ALA A 15 -48.36 2.12 -30.53
C ALA A 15 -47.23 1.58 -29.61
N LEU A 16 -45.97 1.79 -29.97
CA LEU A 16 -44.80 1.47 -29.12
C LEU A 16 -44.78 2.29 -27.82
N TYR A 17 -45.16 3.57 -27.87
CA TYR A 17 -45.25 4.43 -26.69
C TYR A 17 -46.50 4.16 -25.83
N CYS A 18 -47.60 3.69 -26.42
CA CYS A 18 -48.85 3.39 -25.70
C CYS A 18 -48.90 1.97 -25.10
N GLY A 19 -48.10 1.03 -25.60
CA GLY A 19 -48.04 -0.36 -25.12
C GLY A 19 -47.02 -0.63 -24.01
N THR A 20 -46.22 0.37 -23.62
CA THR A 20 -45.21 0.25 -22.57
C THR A 20 -45.63 1.14 -21.39
N PRO A 21 -45.54 0.73 -20.11
CA PRO A 21 -45.89 1.61 -19.01
C PRO A 21 -44.99 2.86 -19.06
N VAL A 22 -45.62 4.01 -19.29
CA VAL A 22 -45.03 5.33 -19.63
C VAL A 22 -44.14 5.94 -18.52
N ARG A 23 -43.73 5.17 -17.49
CA ARG A 23 -42.92 5.67 -16.38
C ARG A 23 -41.40 5.47 -16.52
N LEU A 24 -40.93 4.71 -17.52
CA LEU A 24 -39.51 4.28 -17.61
C LEU A 24 -38.61 5.10 -18.54
N PHE A 25 -39.10 6.14 -19.20
CA PHE A 25 -38.23 7.00 -20.01
C PHE A 25 -37.97 8.35 -19.33
N ASN A 26 -36.77 8.51 -18.78
CA ASN A 26 -36.14 9.82 -18.66
C ASN A 26 -36.23 10.52 -20.03
N VAL A 27 -36.68 11.78 -20.04
CA VAL A 27 -36.86 12.63 -21.23
C VAL A 27 -35.64 12.60 -22.17
N GLN A 28 -34.41 12.54 -21.65
CA GLN A 28 -33.17 12.43 -22.42
C GLN A 28 -33.03 11.10 -23.19
N THR A 29 -33.47 9.99 -22.60
CA THR A 29 -33.39 8.66 -23.22
C THR A 29 -34.43 8.55 -24.34
N ALA A 30 -35.64 9.06 -24.11
CA ALA A 30 -36.66 9.18 -25.16
C ALA A 30 -36.18 10.08 -26.32
N TRP A 31 -35.49 11.19 -25.99
CA TRP A 31 -34.92 12.11 -27.01
C TRP A 31 -33.78 11.47 -27.82
N ARG A 32 -32.91 10.68 -27.18
CA ARG A 32 -31.84 9.91 -27.85
C ARG A 32 -32.41 8.83 -28.76
N PHE A 33 -33.41 8.11 -28.30
CA PHE A 33 -34.09 7.08 -29.10
C PHE A 33 -34.82 7.69 -30.30
N LEU A 34 -35.50 8.83 -30.09
CA LEU A 34 -36.16 9.56 -31.17
C LEU A 34 -35.16 10.09 -32.20
N ARG A 35 -33.99 10.59 -31.78
CA ARG A 35 -32.88 10.99 -32.67
C ARG A 35 -32.32 9.82 -33.49
N LEU A 36 -32.14 8.66 -32.86
CA LEU A 36 -31.66 7.45 -33.53
C LEU A 36 -32.68 6.92 -34.54
N TYR A 37 -33.97 6.92 -34.18
CA TYR A 37 -35.04 6.52 -35.08
C TYR A 37 -35.20 7.48 -36.26
N THR A 38 -35.14 8.80 -36.01
CA THR A 38 -35.21 9.82 -37.07
C THR A 38 -33.95 9.88 -37.93
N SER A 39 -32.77 9.51 -37.42
CA SER A 39 -31.57 9.37 -38.26
C SER A 39 -31.60 8.11 -39.10
N ALA A 40 -32.15 7.00 -38.59
CA ALA A 40 -32.23 5.73 -39.30
C ALA A 40 -33.33 5.70 -40.38
N THR A 41 -34.36 6.56 -40.26
CA THR A 41 -35.45 6.65 -41.23
C THR A 41 -35.23 7.68 -42.34
N LYS A 42 -34.14 8.45 -42.28
CA LYS A 42 -33.85 9.50 -43.27
C LYS A 42 -32.95 9.09 -44.43
N ASP A 43 -32.14 8.04 -44.32
CA ASP A 43 -31.30 7.56 -45.43
C ASP A 43 -31.06 6.04 -45.35
N SER A 44 -31.61 5.30 -46.31
CA SER A 44 -31.54 3.83 -46.39
C SER A 44 -30.46 3.39 -47.37
N THR A 45 -29.19 3.41 -46.96
CA THR A 45 -28.07 2.84 -47.74
C THR A 45 -27.42 1.65 -47.03
N SER A 46 -26.99 0.63 -47.77
CA SER A 46 -26.53 -0.68 -47.26
C SER A 46 -25.38 -0.61 -46.25
N ASP A 47 -24.54 0.42 -46.32
CA ASP A 47 -23.40 0.61 -45.40
C ASP A 47 -23.82 0.85 -43.95
N GLN A 48 -24.97 1.47 -43.71
CA GLN A 48 -25.47 1.65 -42.35
C GLN A 48 -26.11 0.38 -41.79
N GLN A 49 -26.68 -0.48 -42.64
CA GLN A 49 -27.14 -1.82 -42.23
C GLN A 49 -25.96 -2.73 -41.84
N GLN A 50 -24.84 -2.67 -42.59
CA GLN A 50 -23.60 -3.36 -42.19
C GLN A 50 -23.01 -2.81 -40.89
N LYS A 51 -23.05 -1.50 -40.68
CA LYS A 51 -22.59 -0.87 -39.44
C LYS A 51 -23.43 -1.28 -38.22
N LEU A 52 -24.74 -1.43 -38.41
CA LEU A 52 -25.67 -1.92 -37.39
C LEU A 52 -25.43 -3.41 -37.09
N LEU A 53 -25.20 -4.24 -38.10
CA LEU A 53 -24.83 -5.66 -37.94
C LEU A 53 -23.51 -5.83 -37.19
N CYS A 54 -22.52 -4.97 -37.45
CA CYS A 54 -21.26 -4.96 -36.69
C CYS A 54 -21.46 -4.56 -35.23
N GLN A 55 -22.36 -3.62 -34.95
CA GLN A 55 -22.70 -3.21 -33.58
C GLN A 55 -23.46 -4.30 -32.81
N ILE A 56 -24.39 -5.00 -33.47
CA ILE A 56 -25.10 -6.16 -32.89
C ILE A 56 -24.12 -7.31 -32.61
N ARG A 57 -23.19 -7.58 -33.53
CA ARG A 57 -22.13 -8.60 -33.34
C ARG A 57 -21.14 -8.24 -32.23
N ALA A 58 -20.81 -6.96 -32.07
CA ALA A 58 -19.99 -6.49 -30.95
C ALA A 58 -20.73 -6.68 -29.61
N TYR A 59 -22.04 -6.40 -29.59
CA TYR A 59 -22.90 -6.57 -28.41
C TYR A 59 -23.08 -8.03 -27.98
N GLN A 60 -23.21 -8.96 -28.93
CA GLN A 60 -23.30 -10.41 -28.66
C GLN A 60 -21.98 -11.05 -28.23
N LYS A 61 -20.85 -10.43 -28.59
CA LYS A 61 -19.52 -10.88 -28.13
C LYS A 61 -19.27 -10.53 -26.65
N GLU A 62 -20.00 -9.54 -26.14
CA GLU A 62 -19.90 -9.06 -24.75
C GLU A 62 -21.00 -9.62 -23.85
N ASN A 63 -22.17 -10.00 -24.39
CA ASN A 63 -23.29 -10.60 -23.66
C ASN A 63 -23.77 -11.86 -24.38
N VAL A 64 -23.50 -13.03 -23.79
CA VAL A 64 -24.07 -14.30 -24.23
C VAL A 64 -25.58 -14.24 -23.98
N THR A 65 -26.37 -14.77 -24.92
CA THR A 65 -27.82 -15.04 -24.83
C THR A 65 -28.79 -13.85 -24.87
N ILE A 66 -28.90 -13.18 -26.04
CA ILE A 66 -30.21 -12.64 -26.46
C ILE A 66 -30.88 -13.70 -27.36
N PRO A 67 -32.08 -14.20 -27.01
CA PRO A 67 -32.79 -15.15 -27.85
C PRO A 67 -33.10 -14.55 -29.24
N TRP A 68 -32.64 -15.22 -30.29
CA TRP A 68 -32.65 -14.71 -31.67
C TRP A 68 -34.03 -14.27 -32.19
N HIS A 69 -35.11 -14.84 -31.64
CA HIS A 69 -36.48 -14.45 -31.97
C HIS A 69 -36.84 -13.01 -31.57
N MET A 70 -36.18 -12.42 -30.56
CA MET A 70 -36.37 -11.00 -30.20
C MET A 70 -35.73 -10.05 -31.21
N LEU A 71 -34.62 -10.45 -31.85
CA LEU A 71 -33.95 -9.68 -32.90
C LEU A 71 -34.76 -9.65 -34.21
N VAL A 72 -35.56 -10.69 -34.47
CA VAL A 72 -36.49 -10.78 -35.62
C VAL A 72 -37.60 -9.73 -35.52
N ALA A 73 -38.19 -9.61 -34.32
CA ALA A 73 -39.25 -8.65 -34.06
C ALA A 73 -38.73 -7.20 -34.08
N GLN A 74 -37.51 -6.97 -33.60
CA GLN A 74 -36.93 -5.63 -33.45
C GLN A 74 -36.32 -5.06 -34.73
N TYR A 75 -35.83 -5.90 -35.66
CA TYR A 75 -35.10 -5.46 -36.85
C TYR A 75 -35.71 -5.89 -38.20
N ARG A 76 -36.87 -6.56 -38.21
CA ARG A 76 -37.58 -7.02 -39.43
C ARG A 76 -36.68 -7.81 -40.40
N MET A 77 -35.75 -8.62 -39.90
CA MET A 77 -34.93 -9.49 -40.76
C MET A 77 -35.75 -10.67 -41.30
N PRO A 78 -35.58 -11.05 -42.58
CA PRO A 78 -36.20 -12.26 -43.14
C PRO A 78 -35.72 -13.53 -42.42
N PHE A 79 -36.64 -14.48 -42.20
CA PHE A 79 -36.36 -15.74 -41.50
C PHE A 79 -35.23 -16.55 -42.15
N ASP A 80 -35.10 -16.48 -43.48
CA ASP A 80 -34.06 -17.20 -44.23
C ASP A 80 -32.65 -16.62 -44.03
N SER A 81 -32.52 -15.30 -43.92
CA SER A 81 -31.25 -14.65 -43.56
C SER A 81 -30.79 -15.06 -42.15
N MET A 82 -31.74 -15.36 -41.26
CA MET A 82 -31.46 -15.81 -39.90
C MET A 82 -30.99 -17.26 -39.86
N LYS A 83 -31.62 -18.18 -40.62
CA LYS A 83 -31.13 -19.56 -40.81
C LYS A 83 -29.72 -19.57 -41.35
N GLN A 84 -29.41 -18.65 -42.27
CA GLN A 84 -28.07 -18.52 -42.83
C GLN A 84 -27.04 -18.04 -41.79
N ILE A 85 -27.39 -17.08 -40.93
CA ILE A 85 -26.51 -16.60 -39.85
C ILE A 85 -26.31 -17.68 -38.78
N GLN A 86 -27.38 -18.38 -38.37
CA GLN A 86 -27.27 -19.48 -37.41
C GLN A 86 -26.43 -20.63 -37.97
N ALA A 87 -26.64 -21.00 -39.23
CA ALA A 87 -25.80 -22.00 -39.90
C ALA A 87 -24.32 -21.53 -40.01
N GLN A 88 -24.07 -20.24 -40.25
CA GLN A 88 -22.72 -19.67 -40.23
C GLN A 88 -22.09 -19.69 -38.84
N ASP A 89 -22.86 -19.40 -37.79
CA ASP A 89 -22.39 -19.46 -36.41
C ASP A 89 -22.13 -20.89 -35.95
N ASP A 90 -23.01 -21.84 -36.27
CA ASP A 90 -22.84 -23.26 -35.99
C ASP A 90 -21.61 -23.81 -36.74
N THR A 91 -21.41 -23.39 -37.99
CA THR A 91 -20.22 -23.73 -38.78
C THR A 91 -18.96 -23.15 -38.14
N ARG A 92 -18.98 -21.87 -37.74
CA ARG A 92 -17.86 -21.21 -37.07
C ARG A 92 -17.51 -21.85 -35.73
N ILE A 93 -18.52 -22.21 -34.91
CA ILE A 93 -18.32 -22.92 -33.63
C ILE A 93 -17.70 -24.30 -33.88
N ARG A 94 -18.16 -25.01 -34.91
CA ARG A 94 -17.60 -26.31 -35.29
C ARG A 94 -16.16 -26.18 -35.76
N GLU A 95 -15.86 -25.24 -36.65
CA GLU A 95 -14.51 -24.92 -37.12
C GLU A 95 -13.58 -24.50 -35.97
N GLN A 96 -14.08 -23.73 -35.00
CA GLN A 96 -13.31 -23.30 -33.84
C GLN A 96 -13.01 -24.48 -32.89
N LYS A 97 -13.96 -25.41 -32.70
CA LYS A 97 -13.73 -26.65 -31.95
C LYS A 97 -12.70 -27.55 -32.65
N GLU A 98 -12.83 -27.75 -33.96
CA GLU A 98 -11.87 -28.51 -34.75
C GLU A 98 -10.47 -27.89 -34.72
N LEU A 99 -10.39 -26.56 -34.76
CA LEU A 99 -9.14 -25.84 -34.62
C LEU A 99 -8.55 -26.00 -33.21
N SER A 100 -9.36 -25.92 -32.16
CA SER A 100 -8.94 -26.16 -30.77
C SER A 100 -8.35 -27.57 -30.59
N VAL A 101 -9.00 -28.59 -31.17
CA VAL A 101 -8.49 -29.97 -31.17
C VAL A 101 -7.14 -30.07 -31.87
N ARG A 102 -7.01 -29.47 -33.07
CA ARG A 102 -5.75 -29.50 -33.83
C ARG A 102 -4.61 -28.77 -33.11
N VAL A 103 -4.89 -27.60 -32.54
CA VAL A 103 -3.91 -26.82 -31.74
C VAL A 103 -3.46 -27.64 -30.53
N THR A 104 -4.40 -28.30 -29.84
CA THR A 104 -4.12 -29.14 -28.67
C THR A 104 -3.25 -30.34 -29.05
N GLN A 105 -3.61 -31.11 -30.07
CA GLN A 105 -2.81 -32.24 -30.57
C GLN A 105 -1.41 -31.82 -30.99
N ARG A 106 -1.26 -30.66 -31.64
CA ARG A 106 0.04 -30.19 -32.07
C ARG A 106 0.90 -29.70 -30.90
N ALA A 107 0.31 -29.04 -29.90
CA ALA A 107 1.00 -28.67 -28.68
C ALA A 107 1.55 -29.89 -27.94
N GLU A 108 0.85 -31.03 -27.97
CA GLU A 108 1.32 -32.31 -27.43
C GLU A 108 2.53 -32.86 -28.16
N GLN A 109 2.50 -32.83 -29.50
CA GLN A 109 3.64 -33.27 -30.31
C GLN A 109 4.88 -32.40 -30.08
N LEU A 110 4.68 -31.11 -29.78
CA LEU A 110 5.74 -30.13 -29.52
C LEU A 110 6.01 -29.93 -28.02
N TYR A 111 5.55 -30.85 -27.17
CA TYR A 111 5.85 -30.82 -25.75
C TYR A 111 7.28 -31.27 -25.47
N ASN A 112 8.10 -30.36 -24.94
CA ASN A 112 9.46 -30.68 -24.54
C ASN A 112 9.46 -31.20 -23.09
N LYS A 113 9.75 -32.49 -22.90
CA LYS A 113 9.78 -33.13 -21.58
C LYS A 113 10.85 -32.56 -20.66
N ASP A 114 12.03 -32.22 -21.18
CA ASP A 114 13.16 -31.71 -20.39
C ASP A 114 12.87 -30.31 -19.84
N ARG A 115 12.24 -29.45 -20.64
CA ARG A 115 11.83 -28.10 -20.22
C ARG A 115 10.48 -28.11 -19.51
N GLY A 116 9.69 -29.16 -19.69
CA GLY A 116 8.35 -29.34 -19.16
C GLY A 116 7.32 -28.34 -19.69
N ARG A 117 7.47 -27.88 -20.95
CA ARG A 117 6.56 -26.93 -21.61
C ARG A 117 6.51 -27.15 -23.13
N CYS A 118 5.43 -26.71 -23.78
CA CYS A 118 5.28 -26.76 -25.24
C CYS A 118 6.05 -25.64 -25.94
N ASP A 119 6.48 -25.89 -27.18
CA ASP A 119 6.98 -24.85 -28.07
C ASP A 119 5.83 -24.08 -28.74
N TRP A 120 5.24 -23.18 -27.97
CA TRP A 120 4.08 -22.41 -28.41
C TRP A 120 4.35 -21.43 -29.56
N GLU A 121 5.59 -20.98 -29.73
CA GLU A 121 5.97 -20.12 -30.85
C GLU A 121 5.89 -20.92 -32.17
N THR A 122 6.37 -22.16 -32.17
CA THR A 122 6.23 -23.07 -33.34
C THR A 122 4.77 -23.40 -33.63
N VAL A 123 3.95 -23.69 -32.59
CA VAL A 123 2.49 -23.89 -32.75
C VAL A 123 1.84 -22.67 -33.39
N ALA A 124 2.11 -21.46 -32.87
CA ALA A 124 1.53 -20.22 -33.39
C ALA A 124 1.87 -19.99 -34.87
N ASN A 125 3.13 -20.24 -35.25
CA ASN A 125 3.61 -20.10 -36.62
C ASN A 125 2.94 -21.10 -37.58
N GLU A 126 2.82 -22.37 -37.20
CA GLU A 126 2.22 -23.42 -38.04
C GLU A 126 0.73 -23.18 -38.31
N PHE A 127 -0.01 -22.67 -37.32
CA PHE A 127 -1.42 -22.32 -37.48
C PHE A 127 -1.65 -20.90 -38.02
N GLY A 128 -0.58 -20.12 -38.26
CA GLY A 128 -0.64 -18.74 -38.76
C GLY A 128 -1.46 -17.81 -37.85
N LYS A 129 -1.42 -18.01 -36.53
CA LYS A 129 -2.24 -17.28 -35.55
C LYS A 129 -1.38 -16.62 -34.47
N PRO A 130 -1.84 -15.50 -33.88
CA PRO A 130 -1.17 -14.91 -32.73
C PRO A 130 -1.02 -15.91 -31.58
N LEU A 131 0.13 -15.91 -30.92
CA LEU A 131 0.47 -16.79 -29.80
C LEU A 131 -0.64 -16.86 -28.73
N LEU A 132 -1.15 -15.71 -28.30
CA LEU A 132 -2.22 -15.64 -27.29
C LEU A 132 -3.53 -16.30 -27.77
N GLN A 133 -3.81 -16.24 -29.07
CA GLN A 133 -4.99 -16.89 -29.64
C GLN A 133 -4.82 -18.41 -29.66
N CYS A 134 -3.62 -18.92 -29.97
CA CYS A 134 -3.32 -20.35 -29.86
C CYS A 134 -3.40 -20.86 -28.43
N LEU A 135 -2.88 -20.10 -27.45
CA LEU A 135 -3.01 -20.43 -26.03
C LEU A 135 -4.48 -20.43 -25.56
N ALA A 136 -5.31 -19.51 -26.06
CA ALA A 136 -6.74 -19.47 -25.74
C ALA A 136 -7.55 -20.59 -26.41
N LEU A 137 -7.05 -21.13 -27.52
CA LEU A 137 -7.64 -22.28 -28.23
C LEU A 137 -7.20 -23.62 -27.65
N TYR A 138 -6.15 -23.64 -26.83
CA TYR A 138 -5.68 -24.87 -26.19
C TYR A 138 -6.70 -25.35 -25.16
N ASP A 139 -7.13 -26.59 -25.32
CA ASP A 139 -8.04 -27.23 -24.39
C ASP A 139 -7.27 -28.15 -23.46
N SER A 140 -6.97 -27.65 -22.26
CA SER A 140 -6.28 -28.43 -21.24
C SER A 140 -7.08 -29.64 -20.75
N SER A 141 -8.40 -29.68 -20.96
CA SER A 141 -9.25 -30.79 -20.51
C SER A 141 -9.18 -32.00 -21.46
N SER A 142 -8.86 -31.77 -22.73
CA SER A 142 -8.65 -32.83 -23.73
C SER A 142 -7.18 -33.17 -23.95
N SER A 143 -6.26 -32.45 -23.30
CA SER A 143 -4.83 -32.75 -23.39
C SER A 143 -4.36 -33.81 -22.38
N THR A 144 -3.43 -34.64 -22.83
CA THR A 144 -2.66 -35.61 -22.04
C THR A 144 -1.50 -34.97 -21.27
N ILE A 145 -1.13 -33.71 -21.57
CA ILE A 145 -0.08 -33.00 -20.83
C ILE A 145 -0.64 -32.56 -19.48
N VAL A 146 -0.06 -33.09 -18.41
CA VAL A 146 -0.41 -32.67 -17.05
C VAL A 146 0.33 -31.39 -16.69
N ALA A 147 -0.42 -30.37 -16.27
CA ALA A 147 0.13 -29.13 -15.74
C ALA A 147 0.99 -29.40 -14.50
N ARG A 148 2.22 -28.89 -14.50
CA ARG A 148 3.15 -29.08 -13.37
C ARG A 148 2.68 -28.30 -12.16
N SER A 149 2.77 -28.90 -10.98
CA SER A 149 2.55 -28.19 -9.72
C SER A 149 3.89 -27.69 -9.17
N ARG A 150 3.94 -26.40 -8.83
CA ARG A 150 5.06 -25.72 -8.20
C ARG A 150 4.55 -24.75 -7.13
N PRO A 151 3.98 -25.30 -6.05
CA PRO A 151 3.33 -24.50 -5.01
C PRO A 151 4.34 -23.67 -4.22
N ASN A 152 5.61 -24.13 -4.13
CA ASN A 152 6.64 -23.41 -3.39
C ASN A 152 7.56 -22.65 -4.32
N ILE A 153 8.05 -21.51 -3.86
CA ILE A 153 8.97 -20.66 -4.62
C ILE A 153 10.32 -21.33 -4.90
N THR A 154 10.73 -22.28 -4.08
CA THR A 154 11.93 -23.10 -4.27
C THR A 154 11.82 -24.07 -5.43
N ASP A 155 10.60 -24.37 -5.87
CA ASP A 155 10.32 -25.31 -6.96
C ASP A 155 10.44 -24.63 -8.34
N TRP A 156 10.70 -23.31 -8.36
CA TRP A 156 10.85 -22.50 -9.58
C TRP A 156 12.33 -22.26 -9.89
N PRO A 157 12.89 -22.87 -10.95
CA PRO A 157 14.19 -22.52 -11.49
C PRO A 157 14.23 -21.06 -11.94
N ILE A 158 15.42 -20.46 -11.90
CA ILE A 158 15.64 -19.06 -12.29
C ILE A 158 15.19 -18.84 -13.75
N GLU A 159 15.47 -19.82 -14.61
CA GLU A 159 15.13 -19.80 -16.03
C GLU A 159 13.61 -19.71 -16.24
N ASP A 160 12.81 -20.44 -15.45
CA ASP A 160 11.35 -20.40 -15.57
C ASP A 160 10.76 -19.09 -15.05
N VAL A 161 11.37 -18.49 -14.02
CA VAL A 161 11.00 -17.17 -13.53
C VAL A 161 11.29 -16.10 -14.58
N GLU A 162 12.43 -16.18 -15.27
CA GLU A 162 12.79 -15.26 -16.34
C GLU A 162 11.89 -15.41 -17.57
N VAL A 163 11.56 -16.64 -17.95
CA VAL A 163 10.64 -16.91 -19.07
C VAL A 163 9.24 -16.37 -18.75
N LEU A 164 8.73 -16.59 -17.54
CA LEU A 164 7.44 -16.04 -17.12
C LEU A 164 7.45 -14.50 -17.13
N LYS A 165 8.51 -13.86 -16.59
CA LYS A 165 8.68 -12.39 -16.64
C LYS A 165 8.67 -11.87 -18.07
N SER A 166 9.43 -12.52 -18.96
CA SER A 166 9.55 -12.16 -20.37
C SER A 166 8.21 -12.29 -21.09
N PHE A 167 7.50 -13.40 -20.87
CA PHE A 167 6.18 -13.64 -21.46
C PHE A 167 5.17 -12.58 -21.02
N ILE A 168 5.06 -12.30 -19.72
CA ILE A 168 4.16 -11.28 -19.19
C ILE A 168 4.49 -9.91 -19.78
N ALA A 169 5.76 -9.51 -19.77
CA ALA A 169 6.19 -8.20 -20.26
C ALA A 169 5.98 -8.02 -21.78
N LYS A 170 6.13 -9.11 -22.55
CA LYS A 170 6.04 -9.07 -24.02
C LYS A 170 4.61 -9.20 -24.53
N HIS A 171 3.76 -9.96 -23.84
CA HIS A 171 2.47 -10.38 -24.39
C HIS A 171 1.24 -9.95 -23.57
N LEU A 172 1.38 -9.55 -22.30
CA LEU A 172 0.23 -9.22 -21.46
C LEU A 172 0.18 -7.72 -21.14
N ASP A 173 -0.83 -7.03 -21.68
CA ASP A 173 -1.08 -5.60 -21.41
C ASP A 173 -1.55 -5.35 -19.96
N SER A 174 -2.09 -6.38 -19.30
CA SER A 174 -2.50 -6.34 -17.90
C SER A 174 -2.43 -7.74 -17.26
N THR A 175 -2.13 -7.81 -15.97
CA THR A 175 -1.97 -9.07 -15.21
C THR A 175 -3.29 -9.49 -14.53
N THR A 176 -4.35 -9.68 -15.33
CA THR A 176 -5.63 -10.23 -14.87
C THR A 176 -5.55 -11.75 -14.67
N SER A 177 -6.48 -12.34 -13.92
CA SER A 177 -6.55 -13.80 -13.75
C SER A 177 -6.66 -14.53 -15.09
N ASN A 178 -7.48 -14.03 -16.02
CA ASN A 178 -7.64 -14.66 -17.34
C ASN A 178 -6.36 -14.60 -18.17
N ASN A 179 -5.60 -13.51 -18.08
CA ASN A 179 -4.31 -13.37 -18.76
C ASN A 179 -3.23 -14.25 -18.11
N LEU A 180 -3.28 -14.42 -16.79
CA LEU A 180 -2.40 -15.34 -16.06
C LEU A 180 -2.70 -16.81 -16.37
N GLN A 181 -3.95 -17.13 -16.74
CA GLN A 181 -4.29 -18.46 -17.23
C GLN A 181 -3.61 -18.77 -18.58
N LEU A 182 -3.47 -17.78 -19.47
CA LEU A 182 -2.68 -17.94 -20.69
C LEU A 182 -1.18 -18.14 -20.37
N ALA A 183 -0.65 -17.41 -19.38
CA ALA A 183 0.71 -17.60 -18.92
C ALA A 183 0.92 -18.98 -18.26
N SER A 184 -0.07 -19.50 -17.54
CA SER A 184 0.00 -20.83 -16.92
C SER A 184 -0.01 -21.94 -17.97
N ILE A 185 -0.80 -21.79 -19.04
CA ILE A 185 -0.77 -22.69 -20.21
C ILE A 185 0.58 -22.59 -20.92
N TYR A 186 1.10 -21.39 -21.14
CA TYR A 186 2.41 -21.18 -21.78
C TYR A 186 3.55 -21.85 -20.99
N MET A 187 3.53 -21.72 -19.66
CA MET A 187 4.54 -22.30 -18.76
C MET A 187 4.29 -23.78 -18.42
N ASN A 188 3.14 -24.33 -18.80
CA ASN A 188 2.62 -25.63 -18.37
C ASN A 188 2.73 -25.84 -16.85
N VAL A 189 2.14 -24.90 -16.10
CA VAL A 189 2.04 -24.92 -14.64
C VAL A 189 0.59 -24.69 -14.20
N ARG A 190 0.24 -25.10 -12.98
CA ARG A 190 -1.10 -24.80 -12.44
C ARG A 190 -1.32 -23.29 -12.36
N HIS A 191 -2.54 -22.87 -12.63
CA HIS A 191 -2.94 -21.45 -12.62
C HIS A 191 -2.62 -20.78 -11.28
N ASP A 192 -2.95 -21.43 -10.17
CA ASP A 192 -2.72 -20.92 -8.81
C ASP A 192 -1.24 -20.68 -8.52
N ASP A 193 -0.36 -21.57 -9.00
CA ASP A 193 1.09 -21.45 -8.84
C ASP A 193 1.64 -20.24 -9.65
N CYS A 194 1.09 -20.01 -10.85
CA CYS A 194 1.41 -18.86 -11.70
C CYS A 194 0.96 -17.53 -11.05
N VAL A 195 -0.25 -17.51 -10.48
CA VAL A 195 -0.78 -16.36 -9.73
C VAL A 195 0.10 -16.05 -8.51
N PHE A 196 0.48 -17.09 -7.75
CA PHE A 196 1.34 -16.95 -6.58
C PHE A 196 2.72 -16.36 -6.94
N ILE A 197 3.38 -16.90 -7.97
CA ILE A 197 4.68 -16.38 -8.40
C ILE A 197 4.57 -14.98 -8.99
N ASN A 198 3.57 -14.69 -9.82
CA ASN A 198 3.39 -13.34 -10.36
C ASN A 198 3.15 -12.30 -9.24
N SER A 199 2.40 -12.68 -8.20
CA SER A 199 2.24 -11.87 -6.99
C SER A 199 3.59 -11.59 -6.32
N MET A 200 4.44 -12.61 -6.18
CA MET A 200 5.80 -12.48 -5.64
C MET A 200 6.72 -11.60 -6.51
N LEU A 201 6.58 -11.65 -7.84
CA LEU A 201 7.32 -10.78 -8.76
C LEU A 201 6.90 -9.31 -8.67
N SER A 202 5.62 -9.07 -8.40
CA SER A 202 5.04 -7.73 -8.33
C SER A 202 5.22 -7.08 -6.95
N ARG A 203 5.06 -7.87 -5.88
CA ARG A 203 5.18 -7.46 -4.48
C ARG A 203 5.92 -8.55 -3.69
N PRO A 204 7.26 -8.58 -3.73
CA PRO A 204 8.03 -9.64 -3.09
C PRO A 204 7.83 -9.61 -1.58
N LYS A 205 7.18 -10.64 -1.05
CA LYS A 205 6.96 -10.85 0.38
C LYS A 205 7.85 -11.99 0.85
N MET A 206 8.56 -11.79 1.95
CA MET A 206 9.32 -12.90 2.54
C MET A 206 8.33 -13.95 3.07
N THR A 207 8.45 -15.20 2.63
CA THR A 207 7.68 -16.34 3.13
C THR A 207 8.52 -17.16 4.11
N ALA A 208 7.90 -18.07 4.87
CA ALA A 208 8.60 -18.92 5.83
C ALA A 208 9.62 -19.84 5.11
N ASP A 209 9.21 -20.47 4.02
CA ASP A 209 10.06 -21.39 3.24
C ASP A 209 11.25 -20.65 2.61
N LEU A 210 11.00 -19.45 2.09
CA LEU A 210 12.04 -18.61 1.50
C LEU A 210 13.01 -18.10 2.56
N HIS A 211 12.50 -17.72 3.74
CA HIS A 211 13.35 -17.35 4.88
C HIS A 211 14.25 -18.51 5.32
N GLU A 212 13.73 -19.74 5.41
CA GLU A 212 14.52 -20.91 5.79
C GLU A 212 15.54 -21.28 4.71
N ALA A 213 15.17 -21.24 3.42
CA ALA A 213 16.10 -21.47 2.31
C ALA A 213 17.25 -20.44 2.28
N ILE A 214 16.94 -19.16 2.54
CA ILE A 214 17.95 -18.10 2.66
C ILE A 214 18.83 -18.33 3.89
N LYS A 215 18.25 -18.73 5.02
CA LYS A 215 18.98 -19.05 6.24
C LYS A 215 19.96 -20.20 6.01
N GLN A 216 19.53 -21.29 5.38
CA GLN A 216 20.42 -22.39 5.00
C GLN A 216 21.55 -21.94 4.07
N CYS A 217 21.25 -21.10 3.06
CA CYS A 217 22.30 -20.54 2.20
C CYS A 217 23.31 -19.70 3.01
N ARG A 218 22.85 -18.95 4.02
CA ARG A 218 23.69 -18.15 4.92
C ARG A 218 24.53 -19.01 5.85
N ASP A 219 23.95 -20.09 6.39
CA ASP A 219 24.62 -21.05 7.28
C ASP A 219 25.69 -21.84 6.50
N ASN A 220 25.45 -22.10 5.21
CA ASN A 220 26.43 -22.66 4.27
C ASN A 220 27.48 -21.63 3.79
N GLY A 221 27.51 -20.42 4.35
CA GLY A 221 28.54 -19.42 4.07
C GLY A 221 28.34 -18.56 2.82
N MET A 222 27.23 -18.69 2.08
CA MET A 222 26.99 -17.87 0.89
C MET A 222 26.88 -16.38 1.24
N ARG A 223 27.45 -15.51 0.41
CA ARG A 223 27.34 -14.06 0.61
C ARG A 223 25.95 -13.61 0.18
N TRP A 224 25.44 -12.58 0.85
CA TRP A 224 24.12 -12.01 0.55
C TRP A 224 23.92 -11.64 -0.93
N LYS A 225 24.97 -11.24 -1.64
CA LYS A 225 24.92 -10.93 -3.07
C LYS A 225 24.59 -12.18 -3.88
N ASP A 226 25.31 -13.27 -3.63
CA ASP A 226 25.16 -14.54 -4.34
C ASP A 226 23.78 -15.18 -4.03
N ILE A 227 23.27 -15.00 -2.81
CA ILE A 227 21.90 -15.42 -2.44
C ILE A 227 20.84 -14.57 -3.15
N HIS A 228 21.07 -13.26 -3.29
CA HIS A 228 20.15 -12.36 -4.00
C HIS A 228 20.10 -12.66 -5.49
N GLU A 229 21.23 -13.04 -6.10
CA GLU A 229 21.28 -13.54 -7.48
C GLU A 229 20.48 -14.85 -7.63
N ARG A 230 20.53 -15.74 -6.63
CA ARG A 230 19.74 -16.98 -6.60
C ARG A 230 18.24 -16.75 -6.41
N TYR A 231 17.84 -15.69 -5.71
CA TYR A 231 16.44 -15.33 -5.44
C TYR A 231 16.13 -13.89 -5.90
N PRO A 232 16.05 -13.65 -7.23
CA PRO A 232 15.97 -12.32 -7.82
C PRO A 232 14.54 -11.73 -7.78
N PHE A 233 13.81 -11.95 -6.69
CA PHE A 233 12.46 -11.41 -6.47
C PHE A 233 12.51 -9.94 -6.02
N TRP A 234 13.59 -9.54 -5.34
CA TRP A 234 13.76 -8.16 -4.88
C TRP A 234 14.58 -7.33 -5.86
N TYR A 235 14.14 -6.09 -6.08
CA TYR A 235 14.79 -5.13 -6.97
C TYR A 235 16.20 -4.69 -6.50
N SER A 236 16.56 -4.93 -5.24
CA SER A 236 17.89 -4.62 -4.72
C SER A 236 18.28 -5.52 -3.56
N LEU A 237 19.59 -5.72 -3.42
CA LEU A 237 20.20 -6.40 -2.28
C LEU A 237 19.76 -5.80 -0.93
N ALA A 238 19.53 -4.48 -0.89
CA ALA A 238 19.09 -3.79 0.32
C ALA A 238 17.64 -4.13 0.67
N ALA A 239 16.73 -4.13 -0.32
CA ALA A 239 15.34 -4.51 -0.12
C ALA A 239 15.19 -5.99 0.26
N PHE A 240 15.99 -6.86 -0.36
CA PHE A 240 16.10 -8.27 -0.01
C PHE A 240 16.49 -8.46 1.45
N ARG A 241 17.61 -7.86 1.87
CA ARG A 241 18.10 -7.92 3.25
C ARG A 241 17.11 -7.36 4.25
N SER A 242 16.48 -6.22 3.94
CA SER A 242 15.50 -5.60 4.82
C SER A 242 14.27 -6.48 5.02
N SER A 243 13.78 -7.11 3.94
CA SER A 243 12.63 -8.01 3.99
C SER A 243 12.94 -9.28 4.80
N TYR A 244 14.15 -9.83 4.65
CA TYR A 244 14.62 -10.94 5.48
C TYR A 244 14.65 -10.59 6.98
N MET A 245 15.22 -9.42 7.32
CA MET A 245 15.32 -8.99 8.72
C MET A 245 13.95 -8.69 9.33
N HIS A 246 13.05 -8.03 8.61
CA HIS A 246 11.69 -7.77 9.09
C HIS A 246 10.88 -9.05 9.30
N PHE A 247 10.93 -9.99 8.35
CA PHE A 247 10.22 -11.25 8.50
C PHE A 247 10.73 -12.08 9.67
N ARG A 248 12.06 -12.09 9.89
CA ARG A 248 12.67 -12.69 11.07
C ARG A 248 12.15 -12.08 12.38
N ASP A 249 11.90 -10.78 12.40
CA ASP A 249 11.37 -10.07 13.57
C ASP A 249 9.85 -10.28 13.74
N GLU A 250 9.13 -10.61 12.66
CA GLU A 250 7.66 -10.85 12.62
C GLU A 250 7.26 -12.32 12.86
N LEU A 251 8.16 -13.28 12.62
CA LEU A 251 7.89 -14.68 12.98
C LEU A 251 7.53 -14.74 14.47
N PRO A 252 6.41 -15.40 14.86
CA PRO A 252 6.18 -15.68 16.27
C PRO A 252 7.46 -16.36 16.75
N GLN A 253 8.03 -15.87 17.85
CA GLN A 253 9.18 -16.50 18.48
C GLN A 253 8.74 -17.85 19.06
N THR A 254 8.36 -18.79 18.19
CA THR A 254 8.09 -20.17 18.51
C THR A 254 9.42 -20.78 18.85
N ALA A 255 9.64 -20.96 20.15
CA ALA A 255 10.51 -21.97 20.69
C ALA A 255 11.98 -21.93 20.24
N ASP A 256 12.64 -20.77 20.37
CA ASP A 256 14.09 -20.75 20.67
C ASP A 256 14.33 -20.18 22.07
N LYS A 257 13.45 -20.61 22.98
CA LYS A 257 13.59 -20.45 24.42
C LYS A 257 14.57 -21.46 25.03
N ASP A 258 15.36 -22.22 24.27
CA ASP A 258 16.30 -23.20 24.86
C ASP A 258 17.66 -23.36 24.17
N ASN A 259 18.25 -22.24 23.74
CA ASN A 259 19.72 -22.11 23.76
C ASN A 259 20.13 -20.86 24.55
N LYS A 260 19.65 -20.80 25.80
CA LYS A 260 20.38 -20.10 26.86
C LYS A 260 21.64 -20.90 27.10
N ILE A 261 22.77 -20.43 26.57
CA ILE A 261 24.05 -20.74 27.22
C ILE A 261 23.86 -20.37 28.68
N LYS A 262 23.77 -21.38 29.55
CA LYS A 262 23.70 -21.19 30.99
C LYS A 262 25.07 -20.69 31.38
N TRP A 263 25.15 -19.38 31.60
CA TRP A 263 26.33 -18.78 32.19
C TRP A 263 26.40 -19.26 33.63
N THR A 264 27.46 -19.97 33.98
CA THR A 264 27.69 -20.34 35.37
C THR A 264 27.97 -19.07 36.19
N GLU A 265 27.91 -19.22 37.51
CA GLU A 265 28.29 -18.14 38.41
C GLU A 265 29.77 -17.78 38.24
N SER A 266 30.66 -18.79 38.11
CA SER A 266 32.09 -18.59 37.86
C SER A 266 32.37 -17.84 36.56
N GLU A 267 31.72 -18.19 35.45
CA GLU A 267 31.87 -17.48 34.17
C GLU A 267 31.32 -16.04 34.27
N THR A 268 30.25 -15.84 35.03
CA THR A 268 29.69 -14.51 35.25
C THR A 268 30.63 -13.65 36.09
N THR A 269 31.21 -14.19 37.16
CA THR A 269 32.24 -13.56 38.00
C THR A 269 33.46 -13.22 37.17
N ARG A 270 33.93 -14.13 36.32
CA ARG A 270 35.07 -13.89 35.46
C ARG A 270 34.83 -12.76 34.46
N ILE A 271 33.63 -12.67 33.88
CA ILE A 271 33.25 -11.51 33.04
C ILE A 271 33.23 -10.21 33.85
N GLN A 272 32.86 -10.24 35.13
CA GLN A 272 32.93 -9.05 36.00
C GLN A 272 34.38 -8.63 36.23
N GLU A 273 35.31 -9.57 36.42
CA GLU A 273 36.76 -9.30 36.55
C GLU A 273 37.33 -8.69 35.28
N ILE A 274 37.06 -9.27 34.10
CA ILE A 274 37.46 -8.72 32.80
C ILE A 274 36.93 -7.28 32.65
N LEU A 275 35.72 -7.00 33.11
CA LEU A 275 35.14 -5.67 33.14
C LEU A 275 35.72 -4.75 34.22
N LYS A 276 36.38 -5.24 35.25
CA LYS A 276 37.11 -4.43 36.22
C LYS A 276 38.52 -4.11 35.73
N GLU A 277 39.15 -5.01 34.99
CA GLU A 277 40.53 -4.88 34.50
C GLU A 277 40.62 -4.10 33.17
N HIS A 278 39.69 -4.34 32.24
CA HIS A 278 39.85 -3.91 30.85
C HIS A 278 38.76 -2.95 30.34
N TYR A 279 37.84 -2.52 31.21
CA TYR A 279 36.83 -1.53 30.86
C TYR A 279 37.35 -0.11 31.08
N LYS A 280 37.16 0.76 30.07
CA LYS A 280 37.37 2.20 30.20
C LYS A 280 36.03 2.92 30.10
N PRO A 281 35.77 3.98 30.88
CA PRO A 281 34.54 4.77 30.77
C PRO A 281 34.28 5.17 29.31
N GLY A 282 33.10 4.81 28.78
CA GLY A 282 32.72 5.07 27.39
C GLY A 282 33.26 4.07 26.33
N SER A 283 34.16 3.14 26.68
CA SER A 283 34.71 2.16 25.73
C SER A 283 34.79 0.74 26.30
N MET A 284 34.07 -0.19 25.67
CA MET A 284 34.10 -1.63 25.99
C MET A 284 34.99 -2.44 25.02
N ARG A 285 35.77 -1.78 24.15
CA ARG A 285 36.44 -2.45 23.03
C ARG A 285 37.43 -3.52 23.51
N LEU A 286 38.25 -3.20 24.51
CA LEU A 286 39.25 -4.11 25.05
C LEU A 286 38.61 -5.26 25.84
N ALA A 287 37.70 -4.95 26.78
CA ALA A 287 36.94 -5.96 27.53
C ALA A 287 36.17 -6.93 26.63
N LYS A 288 35.56 -6.46 25.53
CA LYS A 288 34.91 -7.32 24.54
C LYS A 288 35.88 -8.23 23.82
N LYS A 289 37.08 -7.73 23.47
CA LYS A 289 38.12 -8.53 22.80
C LYS A 289 38.63 -9.63 23.72
N VAL A 290 38.98 -9.29 24.96
CA VAL A 290 39.46 -10.24 25.98
C VAL A 290 38.40 -11.30 26.27
N ALA A 291 37.16 -10.90 26.58
CA ALA A 291 36.08 -11.86 26.85
C ALA A 291 35.77 -12.78 25.65
N THR A 292 35.84 -12.27 24.42
CA THR A 292 35.61 -13.11 23.22
C THR A 292 36.74 -14.12 23.01
N ALA A 293 37.97 -13.76 23.38
CA ALA A 293 39.11 -14.67 23.30
C ALA A 293 39.06 -15.73 24.43
N GLU A 294 38.65 -15.34 25.62
CA GLU A 294 38.61 -16.20 26.80
C GLU A 294 37.44 -17.19 26.77
N PHE A 295 36.28 -16.76 26.26
CA PHE A 295 35.10 -17.62 26.04
C PHE A 295 34.94 -18.00 24.56
N ALA A 296 36.03 -18.44 23.92
CA ALA A 296 36.05 -18.81 22.50
C ALA A 296 35.18 -20.05 22.20
N ASP A 297 34.91 -20.89 23.21
CA ASP A 297 33.97 -22.01 23.19
C ASP A 297 32.50 -21.56 23.01
N LYS A 298 32.21 -20.27 23.24
CA LYS A 298 30.86 -19.71 23.16
C LYS A 298 30.70 -18.81 21.93
N PRO A 299 29.52 -18.80 21.28
CA PRO A 299 29.20 -17.87 20.20
C PRO A 299 29.52 -16.42 20.57
N LYS A 300 30.37 -15.77 19.78
CA LYS A 300 30.82 -14.39 19.95
C LYS A 300 29.69 -13.41 20.29
N ILE A 301 28.55 -13.50 19.61
CA ILE A 301 27.38 -12.63 19.86
C ILE A 301 26.86 -12.80 21.30
N LYS A 302 26.83 -14.03 21.83
CA LYS A 302 26.35 -14.32 23.19
C LYS A 302 27.32 -13.81 24.24
N VAL A 303 28.62 -13.97 24.03
CA VAL A 303 29.69 -13.39 24.89
C VAL A 303 29.56 -11.87 24.92
N LEU A 304 29.46 -11.22 23.76
CA LEU A 304 29.31 -9.77 23.66
C LEU A 304 28.05 -9.27 24.39
N ASN A 305 26.93 -9.98 24.24
CA ASN A 305 25.69 -9.63 24.94
C ASN A 305 25.79 -9.82 26.46
N LYS A 306 26.48 -10.87 26.93
CA LYS A 306 26.73 -11.08 28.36
C LYS A 306 27.62 -9.98 28.93
N VAL A 307 28.71 -9.62 28.26
CA VAL A 307 29.58 -8.50 28.64
C VAL A 307 28.78 -7.20 28.77
N ILE A 308 27.90 -6.88 27.81
CA ILE A 308 27.06 -5.68 27.85
C ILE A 308 26.08 -5.72 29.03
N ARG A 309 25.39 -6.85 29.25
CA ARG A 309 24.44 -7.02 30.36
C ARG A 309 25.13 -6.92 31.72
N THR A 310 26.28 -7.58 31.89
CA THR A 310 27.06 -7.55 33.13
C THR A 310 27.58 -6.13 33.40
N ARG A 311 28.10 -5.42 32.38
CA ARG A 311 28.51 -4.01 32.49
C ARG A 311 27.35 -3.11 32.93
N ASN A 312 26.18 -3.28 32.32
CA ASN A 312 25.01 -2.47 32.67
C ASN A 312 24.56 -2.76 34.11
N ASN A 313 24.56 -4.03 34.53
CA ASN A 313 24.22 -4.41 35.90
C ASN A 313 25.21 -3.86 36.95
N LEU A 314 26.51 -3.93 36.65
CA LEU A 314 27.56 -3.43 37.54
C LEU A 314 27.51 -1.91 37.68
N TYR A 315 27.41 -1.18 36.56
CA TYR A 315 27.72 0.26 36.57
C TYR A 315 26.54 1.19 36.23
N LEU A 316 25.49 0.72 35.55
CA LEU A 316 24.42 1.60 35.02
C LEU A 316 23.01 1.26 35.50
N LYS A 317 22.82 0.16 36.22
CA LYS A 317 21.53 -0.24 36.77
C LYS A 317 21.32 0.45 38.11
N SER A 318 20.14 1.02 38.31
CA SER A 318 19.69 1.63 39.57
C SER A 318 19.36 0.56 40.61
N ASN A 319 20.35 -0.26 40.97
CA ASN A 319 20.27 -1.21 42.07
C ASN A 319 20.64 -0.51 43.40
N LYS A 320 20.29 -1.12 44.54
CA LYS A 320 20.51 -0.54 45.88
C LYS A 320 21.96 -0.07 46.09
N HIS A 321 22.94 -0.84 45.60
CA HIS A 321 24.35 -0.52 45.73
C HIS A 321 24.77 0.74 44.95
N ASN A 322 24.41 0.83 43.66
CA ASN A 322 24.76 1.97 42.81
C ASN A 322 24.02 3.24 43.18
N VAL A 323 22.76 3.11 43.64
CA VAL A 323 21.94 4.21 44.17
C VAL A 323 22.60 4.80 45.42
N GLU A 324 23.04 3.95 46.34
CA GLU A 324 23.70 4.37 47.57
C GLU A 324 25.11 4.93 47.31
N LYS A 325 25.83 4.36 46.34
CA LYS A 325 27.16 4.83 45.94
C LYS A 325 27.10 6.19 45.28
N ILE A 326 26.20 6.41 44.30
CA ILE A 326 26.07 7.72 43.64
C ILE A 326 25.61 8.80 44.63
N ARG A 327 24.73 8.45 45.58
CA ARG A 327 24.29 9.37 46.65
C ARG A 327 25.46 9.86 47.48
N ARG A 328 26.25 8.94 48.05
CA ARG A 328 27.44 9.30 48.84
C ARG A 328 28.43 10.15 48.05
N LEU A 329 28.63 9.85 46.77
CA LEU A 329 29.54 10.60 45.91
C LEU A 329 29.03 12.02 45.60
N VAL A 330 27.72 12.19 45.38
CA VAL A 330 27.10 13.51 45.21
C VAL A 330 27.14 14.32 46.52
N GLU A 331 26.92 13.67 47.67
CA GLU A 331 27.03 14.31 48.99
C GLU A 331 28.47 14.76 49.30
N THR A 332 29.47 13.98 48.85
CA THR A 332 30.89 14.26 49.13
C THR A 332 31.51 15.25 48.13
N HIS A 333 31.09 15.23 46.87
CA HIS A 333 31.74 15.97 45.77
C HIS A 333 30.82 17.00 45.08
N GLY A 334 29.58 17.16 45.52
CA GLY A 334 28.57 17.96 44.83
C GLY A 334 28.21 17.38 43.46
N GLU A 335 27.69 18.21 42.56
CA GLU A 335 27.34 17.80 41.18
C GLU A 335 28.54 17.74 40.22
N ASP A 336 29.74 17.39 40.70
CA ASP A 336 30.90 17.15 39.83
C ASP A 336 30.79 15.78 39.14
N TRP A 337 30.00 15.77 38.06
CA TRP A 337 29.69 14.55 37.29
C TRP A 337 30.91 13.91 36.63
N VAL A 338 31.97 14.68 36.38
CA VAL A 338 33.21 14.17 35.78
C VAL A 338 33.97 13.35 36.82
N ARG A 339 34.15 13.91 38.02
CA ARG A 339 34.80 13.23 39.14
C ARG A 339 34.01 12.02 39.62
N ILE A 340 32.70 12.17 39.81
CA ILE A 340 31.81 11.06 40.16
C ILE A 340 31.83 9.98 39.06
N GLY A 341 31.92 10.38 37.79
CA GLY A 341 32.04 9.46 36.66
C GLY A 341 33.32 8.63 36.70
N ALA A 342 34.45 9.23 37.02
CA ALA A 342 35.70 8.52 37.23
C ALA A 342 35.58 7.48 38.35
N GLU A 343 34.98 7.83 39.50
CA GLU A 343 34.84 6.94 40.66
C GLU A 343 33.79 5.82 40.47
N MET A 344 32.75 6.09 39.69
CA MET A 344 31.77 5.10 39.27
C MET A 344 32.20 4.31 38.02
N ARG A 345 33.36 4.64 37.43
CA ARG A 345 33.88 4.09 36.17
C ARG A 345 32.93 4.22 34.99
N ILE A 346 32.13 5.28 34.93
CA ILE A 346 31.16 5.59 33.85
C ILE A 346 31.34 7.02 33.35
N THR A 347 30.78 7.37 32.20
CA THR A 347 30.93 8.75 31.69
C THR A 347 30.07 9.72 32.50
N ALA A 348 30.46 11.00 32.56
CA ALA A 348 29.69 12.03 33.27
C ALA A 348 28.20 12.07 32.86
N ASN A 349 27.91 11.97 31.56
CA ASN A 349 26.54 11.88 31.06
C ASN A 349 25.81 10.61 31.56
N GLN A 350 26.51 9.49 31.70
CA GLN A 350 25.92 8.27 32.27
C GLN A 350 25.63 8.41 33.76
N VAL A 351 26.49 9.10 34.51
CA VAL A 351 26.23 9.45 35.93
C VAL A 351 25.00 10.32 36.05
N GLN A 352 24.90 11.40 35.28
CA GLN A 352 23.74 12.30 35.29
C GLN A 352 22.43 11.56 34.99
N ASN A 353 22.45 10.67 34.00
CA ASN A 353 21.28 9.86 33.65
C ASN A 353 20.95 8.83 34.74
N LEU A 354 21.96 8.26 35.40
CA LEU A 354 21.76 7.36 36.53
C LEU A 354 21.19 8.13 37.74
N TRP A 355 21.73 9.31 38.05
CA TRP A 355 21.25 10.21 39.10
C TRP A 355 19.79 10.60 38.87
N LYS A 356 19.42 11.04 37.66
CA LYS A 356 18.01 11.34 37.30
C LYS A 356 17.08 10.15 37.51
N LYS A 357 17.51 8.94 37.16
CA LYS A 357 16.74 7.70 37.38
C LYS A 357 16.63 7.31 38.85
N CYS A 358 17.67 7.59 39.65
CA CYS A 358 17.67 7.35 41.09
C CYS A 358 16.81 8.41 41.83
N ALA A 359 16.95 9.69 41.47
CA ALA A 359 16.16 10.81 41.96
C ALA A 359 14.64 10.57 41.82
N GLN A 360 14.22 10.05 40.67
CA GLN A 360 12.84 9.66 40.40
C GLN A 360 12.31 8.50 41.26
N ARG A 361 13.15 7.76 41.99
CA ARG A 361 12.73 6.62 42.83
C ARG A 361 12.61 6.96 44.31
N TYR A 362 13.14 8.08 44.77
CA TYR A 362 13.16 8.40 46.21
C TYR A 362 11.81 8.88 46.76
N ASN A 363 10.89 9.34 45.90
CA ASN A 363 9.56 9.81 46.31
C ASN A 363 8.42 8.87 45.91
N VAL A 364 8.72 7.71 45.31
CA VAL A 364 7.67 6.85 44.73
C VAL A 364 7.11 5.90 45.79
N THR A 365 5.90 6.21 46.27
CA THR A 365 5.15 5.36 47.20
C THR A 365 4.32 4.32 46.43
N SER A 366 4.23 3.09 46.94
CA SER A 366 3.55 1.98 46.25
C SER A 366 2.03 2.00 46.39
N GLY A 367 1.49 2.46 47.53
CA GLY A 367 0.06 2.58 47.79
C GLY A 367 -0.49 3.94 47.38
N TRP A 368 -1.72 3.99 46.86
CA TRP A 368 -2.41 5.25 46.54
C TRP A 368 -3.14 5.78 47.76
N ALA A 369 -2.84 7.02 48.14
CA ALA A 369 -3.62 7.75 49.12
C ALA A 369 -4.83 8.42 48.46
N GLU A 370 -5.91 8.68 49.21
CA GLU A 370 -7.18 9.16 48.65
C GLU A 370 -7.05 10.57 48.05
N ASP A 371 -6.20 11.41 48.63
CA ASP A 371 -5.83 12.72 48.09
C ASP A 371 -5.08 12.63 46.76
N GLU A 372 -4.15 11.68 46.62
CA GLU A 372 -3.46 11.38 45.36
C GLU A 372 -4.46 10.94 44.28
N VAL A 373 -5.44 10.11 44.64
CA VAL A 373 -6.51 9.65 43.76
C VAL A 373 -7.42 10.81 43.35
N GLU A 374 -7.75 11.72 44.28
CA GLU A 374 -8.57 12.90 44.01
C GLU A 374 -7.88 13.89 43.07
N ILE A 375 -6.56 14.06 43.19
CA ILE A 375 -5.76 14.82 42.22
C ILE A 375 -5.87 14.19 40.83
N ILE A 376 -5.81 12.85 40.74
CA ILE A 376 -5.99 12.14 39.46
C ILE A 376 -7.40 12.33 38.90
N ARG A 377 -8.47 12.22 39.73
CA ARG A 377 -9.86 12.47 39.29
C ARG A 377 -10.02 13.87 38.71
N ASN A 378 -9.45 14.87 39.38
CA ASN A 378 -9.47 16.25 38.90
C ASN A 378 -8.64 16.44 37.62
N CYS A 379 -7.51 15.75 37.48
CA CYS A 379 -6.74 15.76 36.24
C CYS A 379 -7.54 15.19 35.07
N ILE A 380 -8.25 14.07 35.27
CA ILE A 380 -9.14 13.49 34.25
C ILE A 380 -10.23 14.48 33.86
N LYS A 381 -10.94 15.04 34.85
CA LYS A 381 -12.02 16.00 34.64
C LYS A 381 -11.57 17.23 33.84
N ASN A 382 -10.34 17.68 34.07
CA ASN A 382 -9.75 18.84 33.41
C ASN A 382 -8.98 18.51 32.12
N GLY A 383 -8.98 17.25 31.66
CA GLY A 383 -8.28 16.82 30.44
C GLY A 383 -6.75 16.84 30.54
N ILE A 384 -6.21 16.81 31.76
CA ILE A 384 -4.79 16.87 32.06
C ILE A 384 -4.16 15.48 31.91
N GLY A 385 -3.08 15.39 31.11
CA GLY A 385 -2.43 14.12 30.78
C GLY A 385 -1.57 13.50 31.89
N PRO A 386 -1.17 12.22 31.76
CA PRO A 386 -0.47 11.47 32.82
C PRO A 386 0.88 12.03 33.27
N ALA A 387 1.56 12.78 32.38
CA ALA A 387 2.85 13.39 32.70
C ALA A 387 2.70 14.57 33.66
N GLU A 388 1.69 15.40 33.45
CA GLU A 388 1.36 16.55 34.29
C GLU A 388 0.76 16.06 35.62
N ALA A 389 -0.10 15.04 35.56
CA ALA A 389 -0.66 14.40 36.74
C ALA A 389 0.40 13.77 37.65
N SER A 390 1.44 13.16 37.08
CA SER A 390 2.58 12.65 37.86
C SER A 390 3.36 13.75 38.57
N ARG A 391 3.43 14.96 38.01
CA ARG A 391 4.02 16.12 38.70
C ARG A 391 3.13 16.62 39.83
N LEU A 392 1.82 16.68 39.60
CA LEU A 392 0.84 17.16 40.59
C LEU A 392 0.71 16.20 41.77
N VAL A 393 0.74 14.90 41.53
CA VAL A 393 0.76 13.88 42.58
C VAL A 393 2.11 13.84 43.30
N GLY A 394 3.22 14.07 42.58
CA GLY A 394 4.58 14.21 43.14
C GLY A 394 5.21 12.91 43.69
N THR A 395 4.39 11.92 44.03
CA THR A 395 4.77 10.66 44.67
C THR A 395 4.57 9.43 43.77
N LYS A 396 4.12 9.62 42.52
CA LYS A 396 3.81 8.54 41.57
C LYS A 396 4.49 8.77 40.24
N LEU A 397 4.91 7.69 39.58
CA LEU A 397 5.46 7.74 38.23
C LEU A 397 4.34 7.99 37.20
N MET A 398 4.71 8.57 36.05
CA MET A 398 3.81 8.79 34.91
C MET A 398 3.08 7.52 34.49
N SER A 399 3.76 6.38 34.42
CA SER A 399 3.14 5.09 34.07
C SER A 399 2.09 4.69 35.09
N THR A 400 2.40 4.85 36.38
CA THR A 400 1.49 4.52 37.48
C THR A 400 0.26 5.44 37.50
N CYS A 401 0.45 6.73 37.22
CA CYS A 401 -0.64 7.69 37.07
C CYS A 401 -1.51 7.37 35.85
N ALA A 402 -0.91 6.99 34.72
CA ALA A 402 -1.65 6.56 33.53
C ALA A 402 -2.52 5.32 33.81
N ASP A 403 -1.97 4.34 34.53
CA ASP A 403 -2.71 3.13 34.92
C ASP A 403 -3.88 3.45 35.86
N MET A 404 -3.67 4.33 36.85
CA MET A 404 -4.74 4.77 37.75
C MET A 404 -5.79 5.64 37.05
N MET A 405 -5.38 6.54 36.15
CA MET A 405 -6.30 7.32 35.32
C MET A 405 -7.19 6.42 34.47
N ASN A 406 -6.61 5.39 33.86
CA ASN A 406 -7.37 4.40 33.11
C ASN A 406 -8.32 3.63 34.05
N LYS A 407 -7.86 3.24 35.24
CA LYS A 407 -8.70 2.54 36.23
C LYS A 407 -9.90 3.38 36.68
N LEU A 408 -9.73 4.68 36.92
CA LEU A 408 -10.79 5.59 37.35
C LEU A 408 -11.75 5.96 36.20
N ASN A 409 -11.23 6.21 34.99
CA ASN A 409 -12.05 6.30 33.78
C ASN A 409 -12.90 5.03 33.57
N ASN A 410 -12.34 3.88 33.93
CA ASN A 410 -13.00 2.58 33.88
C ASN A 410 -13.75 2.23 35.19
N SER A 411 -13.95 3.14 36.15
CA SER A 411 -14.83 2.88 37.30
C SER A 411 -16.10 3.72 37.26
N GLU A 412 -16.05 4.96 36.75
CA GLU A 412 -17.25 5.82 36.63
C GLU A 412 -18.23 5.41 35.52
N GLN A 413 -17.80 4.60 34.54
CA GLN A 413 -18.68 4.10 33.46
C GLN A 413 -19.16 2.66 33.65
N THR A 414 -18.73 1.96 34.71
CA THR A 414 -18.52 0.51 34.59
C THR A 414 -19.18 -0.36 35.65
N GLU A 415 -19.85 0.22 36.65
CA GLU A 415 -20.65 -0.58 37.61
C GLU A 415 -21.99 -1.07 37.04
N ARG A 416 -22.39 -0.67 35.83
CA ARG A 416 -23.53 -1.30 35.10
C ARG A 416 -23.15 -2.01 33.80
N LEU A 417 -21.94 -1.86 33.26
CA LEU A 417 -21.67 -2.17 31.85
C LEU A 417 -20.61 -3.24 31.53
N ASP A 418 -19.77 -3.70 32.46
CA ASP A 418 -18.73 -4.72 32.14
C ASP A 418 -18.98 -6.16 32.63
N VAL A 419 -20.11 -6.45 33.30
CA VAL A 419 -20.34 -7.83 33.83
C VAL A 419 -20.48 -8.89 32.72
N HIS A 420 -20.74 -8.54 31.44
CA HIS A 420 -20.73 -9.57 30.40
C HIS A 420 -20.19 -9.17 29.02
N ARG A 421 -18.89 -8.86 28.94
CA ARG A 421 -18.16 -8.87 27.66
C ARG A 421 -18.10 -10.25 26.98
N LEU A 422 -18.28 -11.36 27.71
CA LEU A 422 -18.07 -12.72 27.17
C LEU A 422 -19.29 -13.65 27.19
N HIS A 423 -20.34 -13.40 27.98
CA HIS A 423 -21.51 -14.28 28.06
C HIS A 423 -22.82 -13.55 27.72
N TRP A 424 -23.33 -13.82 26.52
CA TRP A 424 -24.68 -13.43 26.11
C TRP A 424 -25.64 -14.59 26.35
N SER A 425 -26.66 -14.38 27.18
CA SER A 425 -27.73 -15.35 27.40
C SER A 425 -28.51 -15.59 26.10
N SER A 426 -29.26 -16.70 26.01
CA SER A 426 -30.19 -16.94 24.89
C SER A 426 -31.25 -15.83 24.82
N VAL A 427 -31.77 -15.42 25.98
CA VAL A 427 -32.78 -14.36 26.12
C VAL A 427 -32.26 -13.01 25.60
N ASP A 428 -31.02 -12.63 25.93
CA ASP A 428 -30.41 -11.37 25.46
C ASP A 428 -30.21 -11.39 23.94
N LYS A 429 -29.88 -12.54 23.35
CA LYS A 429 -29.74 -12.70 21.90
C LYS A 429 -31.09 -12.56 21.20
N THR A 430 -32.14 -13.17 21.75
CA THR A 430 -33.51 -13.09 21.20
C THR A 430 -34.06 -11.67 21.32
N ARG A 431 -33.90 -11.03 22.48
CA ARG A 431 -34.30 -9.62 22.67
C ARG A 431 -33.56 -8.67 21.74
N LEU A 432 -32.25 -8.85 21.56
CA LEU A 432 -31.49 -8.06 20.60
C LEU A 432 -32.04 -8.25 19.18
N ALA A 433 -32.35 -9.48 18.76
CA ALA A 433 -32.92 -9.75 17.44
C ALA A 433 -34.29 -9.08 17.23
N VAL A 434 -35.17 -9.14 18.23
CA VAL A 434 -36.51 -8.51 18.21
C VAL A 434 -36.42 -6.99 18.19
N LEU A 435 -35.57 -6.42 19.04
CA LEU A 435 -35.38 -4.97 19.07
C LEU A 435 -34.82 -4.46 17.74
N THR A 436 -33.95 -5.23 17.07
CA THR A 436 -33.43 -4.86 15.75
C THR A 436 -34.40 -5.10 14.59
N SER A 437 -35.38 -6.00 14.71
CA SER A 437 -36.37 -6.24 13.65
C SER A 437 -37.46 -5.17 13.57
N ASN A 438 -37.59 -4.34 14.60
CA ASN A 438 -38.60 -3.28 14.68
C ASN A 438 -38.17 -1.95 14.03
N PHE A 439 -36.95 -1.85 13.51
CA PHE A 439 -36.44 -0.62 12.88
C PHE A 439 -36.34 -0.79 11.36
N ASP A 440 -36.97 0.13 10.63
CA ASP A 440 -36.76 0.28 9.19
C ASP A 440 -35.34 0.73 8.85
N HIS A 441 -34.91 0.39 7.64
CA HIS A 441 -33.54 0.33 7.09
C HIS A 441 -32.77 1.68 7.09
N LYS A 442 -33.35 2.75 7.64
CA LYS A 442 -32.78 4.11 7.57
C LYS A 442 -32.08 4.57 8.84
N ALA A 443 -32.30 3.96 10.01
CA ALA A 443 -31.46 4.17 11.20
C ALA A 443 -31.85 3.23 12.35
N ILE A 444 -31.05 2.20 12.62
CA ILE A 444 -31.18 1.44 13.88
C ILE A 444 -30.75 2.35 15.03
N ASP A 445 -31.66 2.65 15.97
CA ASP A 445 -31.34 3.40 17.17
C ASP A 445 -30.55 2.54 18.17
N TRP A 446 -29.25 2.50 17.97
CA TRP A 446 -28.34 1.76 18.84
C TRP A 446 -28.29 2.30 20.27
N ALA A 447 -28.65 3.58 20.49
CA ALA A 447 -28.69 4.15 21.83
C ALA A 447 -29.90 3.61 22.60
N HIS A 448 -31.06 3.55 21.95
CA HIS A 448 -32.25 2.90 22.51
C HIS A 448 -32.02 1.41 22.81
N ILE A 449 -31.49 0.64 21.84
CA ILE A 449 -31.21 -0.79 22.02
C ILE A 449 -30.18 -1.04 23.13
N SER A 450 -29.17 -0.19 23.24
CA SER A 450 -28.16 -0.25 24.31
C SER A 450 -28.78 -0.03 25.69
N LYS A 451 -29.72 0.93 25.79
CA LYS A 451 -30.46 1.22 27.01
C LYS A 451 -31.40 0.07 27.41
N GLU A 452 -32.17 -0.46 26.46
CA GLU A 452 -33.11 -1.57 26.68
C GLU A 452 -32.43 -2.88 27.11
N LEU A 453 -31.26 -3.18 26.54
CA LEU A 453 -30.53 -4.40 26.86
C LEU A 453 -29.59 -4.23 28.06
N GLY A 454 -29.37 -3.00 28.55
CA GLY A 454 -28.33 -2.73 29.55
C GLY A 454 -26.92 -3.10 29.08
N ARG A 455 -26.67 -3.03 27.76
CA ARG A 455 -25.42 -3.46 27.11
C ARG A 455 -24.80 -2.28 26.36
N GLY A 456 -23.48 -2.15 26.39
CA GLY A 456 -22.80 -1.08 25.65
C GLY A 456 -23.06 -1.17 24.13
N ILE A 457 -23.25 -0.02 23.47
CA ILE A 457 -23.53 0.09 22.02
C ILE A 457 -22.60 -0.78 21.17
N LYS A 458 -21.30 -0.77 21.45
CA LYS A 458 -20.31 -1.58 20.73
C LYS A 458 -20.53 -3.08 20.90
N ALA A 459 -20.95 -3.52 22.09
CA ALA A 459 -21.25 -4.93 22.37
C ALA A 459 -22.53 -5.37 21.65
N CYS A 460 -23.58 -4.54 21.64
CA CYS A 460 -24.81 -4.79 20.87
C CYS A 460 -24.50 -4.92 19.38
N LYS A 461 -23.72 -3.99 18.80
CA LYS A 461 -23.29 -4.02 17.40
C LYS A 461 -22.48 -5.27 17.06
N LEU A 462 -21.50 -5.60 17.90
CA LEU A 462 -20.66 -6.79 17.71
C LEU A 462 -21.49 -8.08 17.77
N LYS A 463 -22.38 -8.20 18.77
CA LYS A 463 -23.19 -9.41 18.91
C LYS A 463 -24.22 -9.55 17.81
N TYR A 464 -24.87 -8.45 17.42
CA TYR A 464 -25.76 -8.41 16.27
C TYR A 464 -25.02 -8.91 15.02
N GLY A 465 -23.80 -8.43 14.75
CA GLY A 465 -22.97 -8.91 13.65
C GLY A 465 -22.60 -10.40 13.71
N ILE A 466 -22.48 -10.98 14.90
CA ILE A 466 -22.24 -12.44 15.07
C ILE A 466 -23.55 -13.22 14.86
N LEU A 467 -24.68 -12.72 15.37
CA LEU A 467 -25.99 -13.35 15.23
C LEU A 467 -26.48 -13.31 13.78
N SER A 468 -26.27 -12.19 13.06
CA SER A 468 -26.60 -12.06 11.65
C SER A 468 -25.77 -13.00 10.77
N ARG A 469 -24.48 -13.19 11.07
CA ARG A 469 -23.64 -14.22 10.40
C ARG A 469 -24.12 -15.65 10.67
N LYS A 470 -24.55 -15.95 11.91
CA LYS A 470 -25.13 -17.27 12.22
C LYS A 470 -26.50 -17.48 11.56
N ARG A 471 -27.29 -16.42 11.40
CA ARG A 471 -28.54 -16.43 10.64
C ARG A 471 -28.29 -16.67 9.15
N HIS A 472 -27.29 -16.02 8.56
CA HIS A 472 -26.89 -16.23 7.16
C HIS A 472 -26.62 -17.69 6.80
N ASN A 473 -25.97 -18.44 7.70
CA ASN A 473 -25.74 -19.87 7.49
C ASN A 473 -27.04 -20.71 7.52
N ASN A 474 -28.09 -20.24 8.20
CA ASN A 474 -29.42 -20.86 8.21
C ASN A 474 -30.32 -20.36 7.07
N LEU A 475 -29.99 -19.22 6.46
CA LEU A 475 -30.77 -18.57 5.40
C LEU A 475 -30.36 -19.01 3.98
N SER A 476 -29.32 -19.86 3.84
CA SER A 476 -28.91 -20.42 2.54
C SER A 476 -30.03 -21.17 1.83
N GLY A 477 -30.99 -21.74 2.56
CA GLY A 477 -32.18 -22.39 2.01
C GLY A 477 -33.16 -21.44 1.29
N TYR A 478 -33.01 -20.12 1.45
CA TYR A 478 -33.82 -19.11 0.75
C TYR A 478 -33.13 -18.57 -0.52
N THR A 479 -31.90 -19.01 -0.81
CA THR A 479 -31.12 -18.51 -1.96
C THR A 479 -31.86 -18.70 -3.27
N ASP A 480 -32.47 -19.86 -3.49
CA ASP A 480 -33.18 -20.17 -4.73
C ASP A 480 -34.44 -19.30 -4.85
N ALA A 481 -35.22 -19.15 -3.77
CA ALA A 481 -36.41 -18.30 -3.77
C ALA A 481 -36.08 -16.82 -4.04
N ILE A 482 -35.00 -16.29 -3.43
CA ILE A 482 -34.53 -14.93 -3.68
C ILE A 482 -34.04 -14.78 -5.11
N ASN A 483 -33.24 -15.73 -5.61
CA ASN A 483 -32.72 -15.68 -6.98
C ASN A 483 -33.84 -15.77 -8.01
N THR A 484 -34.82 -16.66 -7.82
CA THR A 484 -35.96 -16.80 -8.71
C THR A 484 -36.81 -15.54 -8.73
N GLU A 485 -37.07 -14.92 -7.58
CA GLU A 485 -37.85 -13.68 -7.52
C GLU A 485 -37.07 -12.49 -8.10
N ALA A 486 -35.77 -12.39 -7.80
CA ALA A 486 -34.87 -11.41 -8.39
C ALA A 486 -34.78 -11.55 -9.92
N GLN A 487 -34.63 -12.77 -10.41
CA GLN A 487 -34.62 -13.10 -11.83
C GLN A 487 -35.97 -12.79 -12.48
N ARG A 488 -37.09 -13.17 -11.85
CA ARG A 488 -38.44 -12.87 -12.33
C ARG A 488 -38.66 -11.36 -12.48
N GLN A 489 -38.26 -10.57 -11.48
CA GLN A 489 -38.37 -9.11 -11.55
C GLN A 489 -37.45 -8.53 -12.61
N TYR A 490 -36.22 -9.03 -12.73
CA TYR A 490 -35.26 -8.57 -13.74
C TYR A 490 -35.73 -8.89 -15.17
N GLU A 491 -36.24 -10.10 -15.42
CA GLU A 491 -36.81 -10.51 -16.70
C GLU A 491 -38.06 -9.69 -17.07
N GLN A 492 -38.87 -9.27 -16.08
CA GLN A 492 -40.09 -8.51 -16.31
C GLN A 492 -39.90 -6.99 -16.40
N ARG A 493 -38.97 -6.42 -15.63
CA ARG A 493 -38.85 -4.96 -15.41
C ARG A 493 -37.45 -4.41 -15.67
N SER A 494 -36.43 -5.25 -15.83
CA SER A 494 -35.00 -4.88 -15.95
C SER A 494 -34.42 -4.09 -14.77
N GLU A 495 -35.16 -4.00 -13.66
CA GLU A 495 -34.75 -3.46 -12.37
C GLU A 495 -35.35 -4.35 -11.27
N ILE A 496 -34.65 -4.47 -10.15
CA ILE A 496 -35.08 -5.29 -9.00
C ILE A 496 -35.53 -4.38 -7.88
N ASP A 497 -36.80 -4.50 -7.48
CA ASP A 497 -37.31 -3.86 -6.29
C ASP A 497 -37.07 -4.78 -5.09
N TRP A 498 -35.98 -4.52 -4.37
CA TRP A 498 -35.58 -5.33 -3.24
C TRP A 498 -36.60 -5.32 -2.09
N ALA A 499 -37.45 -4.30 -1.98
CA ALA A 499 -38.55 -4.29 -1.01
C ALA A 499 -39.65 -5.28 -1.40
N GLU A 500 -39.98 -5.40 -2.68
CA GLU A 500 -40.93 -6.40 -3.20
C GLU A 500 -40.37 -7.83 -3.09
N VAL A 501 -39.07 -8.02 -3.39
CA VAL A 501 -38.37 -9.30 -3.19
C VAL A 501 -38.41 -9.71 -1.71
N SER A 502 -38.13 -8.75 -0.82
CA SER A 502 -38.17 -8.93 0.63
C SER A 502 -39.55 -9.38 1.11
N GLN A 503 -40.62 -8.70 0.66
CA GLN A 503 -42.00 -9.07 1.01
C GLN A 503 -42.37 -10.46 0.50
N THR A 504 -41.96 -10.81 -0.72
CA THR A 504 -42.30 -12.09 -1.36
C THR A 504 -41.62 -13.28 -0.68
N VAL A 505 -40.34 -13.13 -0.30
CA VAL A 505 -39.57 -14.22 0.33
C VAL A 505 -39.76 -14.25 1.86
N GLY A 506 -40.27 -13.17 2.46
CA GLY A 506 -40.46 -13.07 3.90
C GLY A 506 -39.15 -12.83 4.67
N LEU A 507 -38.15 -12.24 4.02
CA LEU A 507 -36.85 -11.86 4.60
C LEU A 507 -36.68 -10.35 4.53
N SER A 508 -35.77 -9.76 5.30
CA SER A 508 -35.48 -8.31 5.16
C SER A 508 -34.78 -8.01 3.84
N GLU A 509 -34.98 -6.80 3.29
CA GLU A 509 -34.31 -6.31 2.08
C GLU A 509 -32.79 -6.53 2.12
N ARG A 510 -32.19 -6.25 3.29
CA ARG A 510 -30.77 -6.49 3.54
C ARG A 510 -30.39 -7.96 3.44
N GLU A 511 -31.16 -8.87 4.03
CA GLU A 511 -30.87 -10.31 3.97
C GLU A 511 -30.99 -10.81 2.52
N CYS A 512 -32.00 -10.35 1.77
CA CYS A 512 -32.12 -10.63 0.33
C CYS A 512 -30.90 -10.12 -0.45
N LEU A 513 -30.47 -8.88 -0.22
CA LEU A 513 -29.29 -8.29 -0.85
C LEU A 513 -27.99 -9.04 -0.51
N GLU A 514 -27.84 -9.51 0.72
CA GLU A 514 -26.62 -10.20 1.18
C GLU A 514 -26.51 -11.65 0.64
N ILE A 515 -27.64 -12.30 0.36
CA ILE A 515 -27.72 -13.71 -0.06
C ILE A 515 -27.81 -13.85 -1.59
N CYS A 516 -28.57 -12.98 -2.25
CA CYS A 516 -28.88 -13.07 -3.67
C CYS A 516 -27.60 -13.23 -4.51
N GLN A 517 -27.56 -14.31 -5.27
CA GLN A 517 -26.45 -14.69 -6.15
C GLN A 517 -26.72 -14.34 -7.61
N PHE A 518 -27.95 -13.93 -7.93
CA PHE A 518 -28.31 -13.48 -9.26
C PHE A 518 -27.45 -12.27 -9.66
N ASP A 519 -26.78 -12.38 -10.80
CA ASP A 519 -25.74 -11.46 -11.25
C ASP A 519 -25.84 -11.08 -12.73
N GLU A 520 -26.82 -11.61 -13.46
CA GLU A 520 -27.05 -11.27 -14.86
C GLU A 520 -27.37 -9.79 -15.03
N GLY A 521 -26.74 -9.14 -16.01
CA GLY A 521 -27.03 -7.75 -16.35
C GLY A 521 -26.46 -6.69 -15.41
N LYS A 522 -25.64 -7.07 -14.43
CA LYS A 522 -24.93 -6.10 -13.58
C LYS A 522 -23.99 -5.22 -14.40
N ASN A 523 -24.00 -3.93 -14.12
CA ASN A 523 -23.12 -2.97 -14.78
C ASN A 523 -21.66 -3.19 -14.34
N ARG A 524 -20.71 -3.07 -15.27
CA ARG A 524 -19.28 -2.97 -14.91
C ARG A 524 -18.90 -1.50 -14.78
N TRP A 525 -18.46 -1.08 -13.59
CA TRP A 525 -17.80 0.21 -13.46
C TRP A 525 -16.36 0.10 -13.95
N ILE A 526 -16.07 0.81 -15.03
CA ILE A 526 -14.69 1.00 -15.49
C ILE A 526 -14.21 2.29 -14.83
N TYR A 527 -13.16 2.18 -14.02
CA TYR A 527 -12.45 3.35 -13.53
C TYR A 527 -11.80 4.06 -14.73
N ASP A 528 -12.34 5.21 -15.09
CA ASP A 528 -11.80 6.09 -16.11
C ASP A 528 -11.05 7.27 -15.45
N PRO A 529 -9.71 7.32 -15.56
CA PRO A 529 -8.91 8.41 -15.04
C PRO A 529 -9.18 9.77 -15.70
N GLU A 530 -9.92 9.83 -16.81
CA GLU A 530 -10.17 11.07 -17.57
C GLU A 530 -11.49 11.76 -17.18
N THR A 531 -12.55 11.01 -16.86
CA THR A 531 -13.91 11.57 -16.65
C THR A 531 -14.32 11.76 -15.18
N PHE A 532 -13.72 11.01 -14.23
CA PHE A 532 -13.81 11.21 -12.77
C PHE A 532 -15.14 11.75 -12.18
N SER A 533 -16.27 11.07 -12.43
CA SER A 533 -17.49 11.30 -11.64
C SER A 533 -17.49 10.45 -10.35
N TRP A 534 -17.63 11.11 -9.20
CA TRP A 534 -17.73 10.46 -7.88
C TRP A 534 -19.16 10.16 -7.44
N ASP A 535 -20.17 10.43 -8.28
CA ASP A 535 -21.58 10.32 -7.88
C ASP A 535 -21.98 8.88 -7.53
N ALA A 536 -21.50 7.91 -8.32
CA ALA A 536 -21.72 6.49 -8.07
C ALA A 536 -20.99 6.00 -6.80
N ALA A 537 -19.79 6.51 -6.56
CA ALA A 537 -18.99 6.22 -5.37
C ALA A 537 -19.59 6.84 -4.09
N ASN A 538 -20.18 8.03 -4.19
CA ASN A 538 -20.89 8.69 -3.11
C ASN A 538 -22.16 7.91 -2.73
N LYS A 539 -22.93 7.44 -3.72
CA LYS A 539 -24.09 6.55 -3.49
C LYS A 539 -23.68 5.25 -2.77
N MET A 540 -22.57 4.64 -3.21
CA MET A 540 -22.02 3.45 -2.57
C MET A 540 -21.61 3.72 -1.11
N THR A 541 -20.95 4.85 -0.85
CA THR A 541 -20.51 5.24 0.49
C THR A 541 -21.69 5.44 1.43
N ALA A 542 -22.73 6.15 0.98
CA ALA A 542 -23.96 6.36 1.75
C ALA A 542 -24.64 5.03 2.11
N PHE A 543 -24.73 4.10 1.16
CA PHE A 543 -25.28 2.75 1.42
C PHE A 543 -24.43 1.98 2.45
N ILE A 544 -23.10 2.02 2.33
CA ILE A 544 -22.17 1.35 3.26
C ILE A 544 -22.29 1.94 4.66
N GLU A 545 -22.33 3.26 4.81
CA GLU A 545 -22.42 3.92 6.11
C GLU A 545 -23.75 3.63 6.82
N ALA A 546 -24.85 3.57 6.07
CA ALA A 546 -26.16 3.23 6.59
C ALA A 546 -26.27 1.76 7.03
N ASN A 547 -25.72 0.82 6.25
CA ASN A 547 -25.96 -0.61 6.43
C ASN A 547 -24.81 -1.39 7.10
N TYR A 548 -23.58 -0.88 7.01
CA TYR A 548 -22.36 -1.50 7.53
C TYR A 548 -21.53 -0.53 8.38
N PRO A 549 -22.10 0.03 9.47
CA PRO A 549 -21.33 0.91 10.35
C PRO A 549 -20.20 0.13 11.04
N SER A 550 -19.04 0.77 11.16
CA SER A 550 -17.88 0.19 11.86
C SER A 550 -18.27 -0.32 13.26
N PRO A 551 -17.87 -1.55 13.65
CA PRO A 551 -16.84 -2.41 13.04
C PRO A 551 -17.38 -3.52 12.12
N ILE A 552 -18.62 -3.40 11.62
CA ILE A 552 -19.22 -4.46 10.80
C ILE A 552 -18.51 -4.51 9.44
N HIS A 553 -18.03 -5.70 9.04
CA HIS A 553 -17.45 -5.91 7.71
C HIS A 553 -18.52 -5.69 6.64
N VAL A 554 -18.18 -4.90 5.63
CA VAL A 554 -19.03 -4.65 4.46
C VAL A 554 -19.24 -5.94 3.69
N ASN A 555 -20.49 -6.31 3.43
CA ASN A 555 -20.80 -7.37 2.47
C ASN A 555 -20.89 -6.75 1.07
N TYR A 556 -19.81 -6.84 0.29
CA TYR A 556 -19.78 -6.26 -1.05
C TYR A 556 -20.76 -6.91 -2.04
N ARG A 557 -21.29 -8.09 -1.74
CA ARG A 557 -22.39 -8.69 -2.53
C ARG A 557 -23.67 -7.87 -2.38
N ALA A 558 -24.01 -7.44 -1.17
CA ALA A 558 -25.16 -6.56 -0.96
C ALA A 558 -24.97 -5.19 -1.61
N VAL A 559 -23.75 -4.64 -1.56
CA VAL A 559 -23.42 -3.41 -2.28
C VAL A 559 -23.56 -3.59 -3.80
N SER A 560 -23.06 -4.71 -4.33
CA SER A 560 -23.19 -5.11 -5.73
C SER A 560 -24.64 -5.26 -6.18
N ASN A 561 -25.47 -5.90 -5.37
CA ASN A 561 -26.89 -6.11 -5.63
C ASN A 561 -27.70 -4.80 -5.53
N TYR A 562 -27.41 -3.96 -4.53
CA TYR A 562 -28.07 -2.67 -4.36
C TYR A 562 -27.72 -1.68 -5.46
N MET A 563 -26.43 -1.60 -5.83
CA MET A 563 -25.96 -0.70 -6.89
C MET A 563 -26.19 -1.27 -8.30
N TRP A 564 -26.59 -2.54 -8.42
CA TRP A 564 -26.67 -3.31 -9.66
C TRP A 564 -25.37 -3.28 -10.48
N VAL A 565 -24.25 -3.55 -9.81
CA VAL A 565 -22.89 -3.42 -10.34
C VAL A 565 -22.07 -4.63 -9.97
N ASP A 566 -21.13 -5.04 -10.84
CA ASP A 566 -20.22 -6.14 -10.58
C ASP A 566 -19.52 -6.01 -9.22
N ILE A 567 -19.44 -7.12 -8.48
CA ILE A 567 -18.88 -7.13 -7.13
C ILE A 567 -17.42 -6.70 -7.09
N ASN A 568 -16.61 -7.08 -8.08
CA ASN A 568 -15.20 -6.69 -8.17
C ASN A 568 -15.08 -5.20 -8.45
N ALA A 569 -15.98 -4.65 -9.27
CA ALA A 569 -16.03 -3.21 -9.54
C ALA A 569 -16.38 -2.40 -8.28
N CYS A 570 -17.31 -2.89 -7.45
CA CYS A 570 -17.64 -2.29 -6.15
C CYS A 570 -16.44 -2.34 -5.18
N ILE A 571 -15.74 -3.48 -5.11
CA ILE A 571 -14.54 -3.64 -4.29
C ILE A 571 -13.44 -2.66 -4.73
N ASN A 572 -13.18 -2.59 -6.04
CA ASN A 572 -12.19 -1.68 -6.61
C ASN A 572 -12.53 -0.21 -6.31
N MET A 573 -13.80 0.18 -6.46
CA MET A 573 -14.24 1.54 -6.13
C MET A 573 -14.09 1.84 -4.62
N ALA A 574 -14.39 0.87 -3.76
CA ALA A 574 -14.22 1.02 -2.31
C ALA A 574 -12.74 1.15 -1.91
N MET A 575 -11.84 0.44 -2.59
CA MET A 575 -10.39 0.60 -2.44
C MET A 575 -9.94 2.01 -2.87
N LEU A 576 -10.39 2.48 -4.03
CA LEU A 576 -10.08 3.83 -4.53
C LEU A 576 -10.54 4.90 -3.55
N LEU A 577 -11.75 4.80 -3.00
CA LEU A 577 -12.27 5.70 -1.97
C LEU A 577 -11.46 5.66 -0.67
N ARG A 578 -10.75 4.58 -0.35
CA ARG A 578 -9.83 4.51 0.80
C ARG A 578 -8.43 5.05 0.49
N GLY A 579 -8.21 5.56 -0.73
CA GLY A 579 -6.89 5.99 -1.19
C GLY A 579 -5.94 4.81 -1.45
N GLU A 580 -6.49 3.62 -1.73
CA GLU A 580 -5.78 2.45 -2.20
C GLU A 580 -5.88 2.41 -3.73
N ILE A 581 -4.74 2.60 -4.40
CA ILE A 581 -4.66 2.71 -5.85
C ILE A 581 -3.71 1.66 -6.40
N GLU A 582 -4.17 1.00 -7.46
CA GLU A 582 -3.31 0.23 -8.35
C GLU A 582 -2.65 1.18 -9.36
N TRP A 583 -1.32 1.25 -9.33
CA TRP A 583 -0.56 2.15 -10.21
C TRP A 583 -0.40 1.51 -11.59
N THR A 584 -1.21 1.96 -12.55
CA THR A 584 -1.10 1.56 -13.96
C THR A 584 -0.27 2.56 -14.76
N ASP A 585 0.27 2.14 -15.90
CA ASP A 585 1.03 3.03 -16.80
C ASP A 585 0.19 4.20 -17.30
N LYS A 586 -1.13 4.01 -17.49
CA LYS A 586 -2.07 5.09 -17.84
C LYS A 586 -2.17 6.14 -16.73
N ILE A 587 -2.34 5.72 -15.48
CA ILE A 587 -2.38 6.63 -14.32
C ILE A 587 -1.06 7.37 -14.18
N LEU A 588 0.07 6.68 -14.35
CA LEU A 588 1.41 7.26 -14.28
C LEU A 588 1.67 8.27 -15.40
N ALA A 589 1.30 7.94 -16.65
CA ALA A 589 1.40 8.85 -17.77
C ALA A 589 0.58 10.12 -17.53
N LYS A 590 -0.64 9.99 -16.98
CA LYS A 590 -1.46 11.13 -16.63
C LYS A 590 -0.86 11.98 -15.51
N ILE A 591 -0.28 11.36 -14.48
CA ILE A 591 0.46 12.10 -13.43
C ILE A 591 1.62 12.89 -14.03
N ILE A 592 2.37 12.31 -14.97
CA ILE A 592 3.47 13.02 -15.65
C ILE A 592 2.93 14.22 -16.42
N GLU A 593 1.91 14.01 -17.25
CA GLU A 593 1.26 15.08 -18.02
C GLU A 593 0.80 16.24 -17.10
N LEU A 594 0.07 15.93 -16.03
CA LEU A 594 -0.41 16.92 -15.06
C LEU A 594 0.73 17.62 -14.32
N ARG A 595 1.84 16.91 -14.03
CA ARG A 595 3.04 17.50 -13.43
C ARG A 595 3.78 18.41 -14.40
N ASP A 596 3.85 18.06 -15.67
CA ASP A 596 4.45 18.87 -16.73
C ASP A 596 3.63 20.14 -17.00
N GLN A 597 2.30 20.07 -16.84
CA GLN A 597 1.40 21.23 -16.79
C GLN A 597 1.54 22.08 -15.51
N GLY A 598 2.40 21.69 -14.57
CA GLY A 598 2.69 22.47 -13.35
C GLY A 598 1.81 22.19 -12.15
N MET A 599 0.89 21.21 -12.23
CA MET A 599 -0.06 20.90 -11.16
C MET A 599 0.64 20.28 -9.93
N LYS A 600 0.28 20.68 -8.70
CA LYS A 600 0.93 20.15 -7.48
C LYS A 600 0.47 18.71 -7.18
N PHE A 601 1.31 17.91 -6.53
CA PHE A 601 0.97 16.52 -6.17
C PHE A 601 -0.30 16.39 -5.31
N LYS A 602 -0.60 17.40 -4.49
CA LYS A 602 -1.86 17.47 -3.71
C LYS A 602 -3.10 17.54 -4.59
N ASP A 603 -3.02 18.29 -5.69
CA ASP A 603 -4.15 18.54 -6.58
C ASP A 603 -4.33 17.33 -7.50
N ILE A 604 -3.22 16.79 -8.00
CA ILE A 604 -3.18 15.52 -8.74
C ILE A 604 -3.73 14.38 -7.86
N SER A 605 -3.36 14.31 -6.58
CA SER A 605 -3.84 13.23 -5.72
C SER A 605 -5.35 13.27 -5.55
N LYS A 606 -5.93 14.47 -5.38
CA LYS A 606 -7.38 14.68 -5.29
C LYS A 606 -8.12 14.38 -6.59
N GLN A 607 -7.51 14.62 -7.75
CA GLN A 607 -8.10 14.20 -9.02
C GLN A 607 -8.17 12.69 -9.13
N ILE A 608 -7.13 11.98 -8.68
CA ILE A 608 -7.05 10.52 -8.80
C ILE A 608 -7.92 9.80 -7.75
N SER A 609 -7.93 10.28 -6.50
CA SER A 609 -8.89 9.82 -5.49
C SER A 609 -9.03 10.86 -4.36
N PRO A 610 -10.25 11.08 -3.85
CA PRO A 610 -10.53 12.10 -2.84
C PRO A 610 -9.72 11.87 -1.56
N ASN A 611 -9.43 10.61 -1.22
CA ASN A 611 -8.69 10.22 -0.02
C ASN A 611 -7.25 9.78 -0.31
N LEU A 612 -6.75 9.96 -1.54
CA LEU A 612 -5.37 9.65 -1.88
C LEU A 612 -4.42 10.73 -1.34
N HIS A 613 -3.44 10.29 -0.56
CA HIS A 613 -2.42 11.17 -0.02
C HIS A 613 -1.38 11.56 -1.08
N GLU A 614 -1.02 12.86 -1.15
CA GLU A 614 -0.01 13.42 -2.08
C GLU A 614 1.34 12.68 -2.09
N ASN A 615 1.77 12.13 -0.95
CA ASN A 615 3.03 11.40 -0.82
C ASN A 615 3.02 10.10 -1.64
N LYS A 616 1.86 9.45 -1.79
CA LYS A 616 1.74 8.23 -2.59
C LYS A 616 1.92 8.55 -4.08
N VAL A 617 1.32 9.64 -4.57
CA VAL A 617 1.50 10.13 -5.96
C VAL A 617 2.93 10.57 -6.20
N SER A 618 3.52 11.35 -5.27
CA SER A 618 4.91 11.79 -5.36
C SER A 618 5.87 10.61 -5.39
N ALA A 619 5.67 9.60 -4.54
CA ALA A 619 6.46 8.38 -4.54
C ALA A 619 6.32 7.60 -5.85
N ALA A 620 5.11 7.42 -6.36
CA ALA A 620 4.86 6.75 -7.64
C ALA A 620 5.58 7.45 -8.81
N TYR A 621 5.42 8.78 -8.90
CA TYR A 621 6.11 9.63 -9.88
C TYR A 621 7.64 9.49 -9.76
N HIS A 622 8.21 9.69 -8.58
CA HIS A 622 9.65 9.61 -8.38
C HIS A 622 10.22 8.20 -8.55
N ASN A 623 9.45 7.16 -8.25
CA ASN A 623 9.85 5.77 -8.48
C ASN A 623 9.95 5.45 -9.97
N GLN A 624 9.09 6.00 -10.82
CA GLN A 624 9.19 5.83 -12.27
C GLN A 624 10.44 6.52 -12.83
N PHE A 625 10.72 7.76 -12.40
CA PHE A 625 11.95 8.47 -12.75
C PHE A 625 13.20 7.75 -12.24
N SER A 626 13.15 7.19 -11.02
CA SER A 626 14.24 6.41 -10.45
C SER A 626 14.44 5.11 -11.22
N ARG A 627 13.37 4.40 -11.61
CA ARG A 627 13.46 3.19 -12.44
C ARG A 627 14.17 3.45 -13.77
N LYS A 628 13.89 4.57 -14.44
CA LYS A 628 14.61 4.98 -15.67
C LYS A 628 16.05 5.41 -15.40
N MET A 629 16.31 6.16 -14.33
CA MET A 629 17.68 6.57 -13.98
C MET A 629 18.59 5.40 -13.58
N TYR A 630 18.05 4.39 -12.89
CA TYR A 630 18.77 3.24 -12.36
C TYR A 630 18.64 1.98 -13.23
N SER A 631 17.98 2.04 -14.39
CA SER A 631 18.09 0.96 -15.38
C SER A 631 19.57 0.74 -15.73
N PRO A 632 20.04 -0.51 -15.82
CA PRO A 632 21.42 -0.79 -16.21
C PRO A 632 21.74 -0.04 -17.52
N ILE A 633 22.81 0.75 -17.51
CA ILE A 633 23.42 1.25 -18.74
C ILE A 633 24.26 0.10 -19.30
N SER A 634 24.26 -0.08 -20.62
CA SER A 634 25.16 -1.06 -21.24
C SER A 634 26.61 -0.70 -20.91
N ASP A 635 27.48 -1.70 -20.82
CA ASP A 635 28.89 -1.44 -20.52
C ASP A 635 29.58 -0.67 -21.66
N GLU A 636 29.10 -0.81 -22.90
CA GLU A 636 29.57 -0.04 -24.06
C GLU A 636 29.27 1.46 -23.89
N ASP A 637 28.04 1.81 -23.55
CA ASP A 637 27.61 3.20 -23.32
C ASP A 637 28.36 3.81 -22.12
N ARG A 638 28.59 3.02 -21.06
CA ARG A 638 29.39 3.45 -19.90
C ARG A 638 30.84 3.75 -20.31
N GLN A 639 31.47 2.87 -21.08
CA GLN A 639 32.85 3.07 -21.55
C GLN A 639 32.93 4.24 -22.54
N LEU A 640 31.91 4.43 -23.39
CA LEU A 640 31.85 5.55 -24.32
C LEU A 640 31.75 6.89 -23.58
N ILE A 641 30.86 7.00 -22.58
CA ILE A 641 30.75 8.23 -21.76
C ILE A 641 32.08 8.56 -21.09
N ARG A 642 32.77 7.57 -20.50
CA ARG A 642 34.07 7.78 -19.86
C ARG A 642 35.12 8.28 -20.87
N ARG A 643 35.31 7.55 -21.97
CA ARG A 643 36.28 7.92 -23.02
C ARG A 643 36.06 9.32 -23.57
N LEU A 644 34.79 9.71 -23.80
CA LEU A 644 34.47 11.04 -24.32
C LEU A 644 34.64 12.14 -23.29
N LEU A 645 34.35 11.88 -22.00
CA LEU A 645 34.67 12.81 -20.93
C LEU A 645 36.19 13.01 -20.79
N ASP A 646 36.96 11.92 -20.76
CA ASP A 646 38.42 11.97 -20.62
C ASP A 646 39.06 12.75 -21.78
N LYS A 647 38.58 12.55 -23.01
CA LYS A 647 39.13 13.20 -24.21
C LYS A 647 38.78 14.69 -24.32
N HIS A 648 37.60 15.11 -23.85
CA HIS A 648 37.04 16.42 -24.21
C HIS A 648 36.73 17.34 -23.03
N ALA A 649 36.75 16.87 -21.78
CA ALA A 649 36.38 17.70 -20.63
C ALA A 649 37.28 18.93 -20.44
N GLU A 650 38.55 18.86 -20.85
CA GLU A 650 39.49 19.99 -20.75
C GLU A 650 39.26 21.06 -21.82
N THR A 651 38.84 20.65 -23.02
CA THR A 651 38.78 21.51 -24.22
C THR A 651 37.37 21.96 -24.57
N MET A 652 36.33 21.34 -23.98
CA MET A 652 34.92 21.63 -24.28
C MET A 652 34.14 21.96 -23.01
N PRO A 653 33.32 23.05 -23.02
CA PRO A 653 32.41 23.34 -21.91
C PRO A 653 31.43 22.20 -21.64
N TYR A 654 31.11 21.95 -20.38
CA TYR A 654 30.29 20.83 -19.92
C TYR A 654 28.94 20.77 -20.61
N GLU A 655 28.25 21.90 -20.80
CA GLU A 655 26.92 21.91 -21.43
C GLU A 655 26.97 21.45 -22.90
N LYS A 656 28.01 21.86 -23.62
CA LYS A 656 28.28 21.43 -24.99
C LYS A 656 28.72 19.96 -25.02
N LEU A 657 29.59 19.56 -24.10
CA LEU A 657 30.10 18.20 -24.01
C LEU A 657 29.02 17.18 -23.63
N ALA A 658 28.16 17.51 -22.67
CA ALA A 658 27.05 16.64 -22.28
C ALA A 658 26.12 16.39 -23.47
N SER A 659 25.77 17.45 -24.21
CA SER A 659 24.95 17.35 -25.42
C SER A 659 25.64 16.53 -26.52
N PHE A 660 26.95 16.73 -26.71
CA PHE A 660 27.79 16.00 -27.66
C PHE A 660 27.86 14.50 -27.36
N ILE A 661 27.94 14.12 -26.08
CA ILE A 661 27.95 12.72 -25.64
C ILE A 661 26.56 12.11 -25.79
N VAL A 662 25.49 12.80 -25.39
CA VAL A 662 24.10 12.31 -25.53
C VAL A 662 23.78 11.98 -26.98
N ALA A 663 24.22 12.80 -27.94
CA ALA A 663 23.98 12.57 -29.36
C ALA A 663 24.66 11.32 -29.93
N ARG A 664 25.60 10.71 -29.20
CA ARG A 664 26.38 9.53 -29.62
C ARG A 664 26.02 8.25 -28.88
N LEU A 665 25.08 8.33 -27.93
CA LEU A 665 24.55 7.16 -27.25
C LEU A 665 23.40 6.59 -28.09
N THR A 666 23.43 5.28 -28.33
CA THR A 666 22.44 4.59 -29.17
C THR A 666 21.20 4.14 -28.40
N SER A 667 21.22 4.26 -27.07
CA SER A 667 20.16 3.78 -26.18
C SER A 667 19.70 4.82 -25.14
N GLY A 668 18.42 4.77 -24.76
CA GLY A 668 17.85 5.54 -23.65
C GLY A 668 17.36 6.95 -23.99
N ASP A 669 16.51 7.51 -23.12
CA ASP A 669 15.99 8.87 -23.32
C ASP A 669 17.05 9.94 -23.03
N LYS A 670 17.01 11.04 -23.81
CA LYS A 670 17.99 12.14 -23.74
C LYS A 670 18.13 12.72 -22.34
N PHE A 671 17.02 12.83 -21.59
CA PHE A 671 17.01 13.43 -20.26
C PHE A 671 17.73 12.53 -19.23
N THR A 672 17.47 11.23 -19.26
CA THR A 672 18.15 10.22 -18.44
C THR A 672 19.64 10.17 -18.77
N GLN A 673 20.02 10.16 -20.05
CA GLN A 673 21.42 10.12 -20.45
C GLN A 673 22.19 11.37 -20.03
N THR A 674 21.59 12.56 -20.20
CA THR A 674 22.17 13.83 -19.69
C THR A 674 22.46 13.74 -18.19
N THR A 675 21.52 13.16 -17.43
CA THR A 675 21.65 13.02 -15.98
C THR A 675 22.71 11.99 -15.57
N ARG A 676 22.90 10.93 -16.36
CA ARG A 676 23.96 9.92 -16.17
C ARG A 676 25.34 10.49 -16.50
N ILE A 677 25.48 11.24 -17.58
CA ILE A 677 26.74 11.94 -17.92
C ILE A 677 27.13 12.90 -16.80
N ALA A 678 26.16 13.62 -16.20
CA ALA A 678 26.41 14.48 -15.03
C ALA A 678 26.97 13.71 -13.82
N LEU A 679 26.57 12.45 -13.62
CA LEU A 679 27.11 11.60 -12.55
C LEU A 679 28.56 11.21 -12.81
N TYR A 680 28.89 10.81 -14.04
CA TYR A 680 30.28 10.47 -14.39
C TYR A 680 31.18 11.71 -14.34
N ALA A 681 30.73 12.83 -14.89
CA ALA A 681 31.43 14.11 -14.84
C ALA A 681 31.69 14.58 -13.40
N MET A 682 30.75 14.33 -12.46
CA MET A 682 30.94 14.71 -11.05
C MET A 682 32.17 14.08 -10.38
N PHE A 683 32.64 12.93 -10.86
CA PHE A 683 33.83 12.25 -10.34
C PHE A 683 35.08 12.46 -11.20
N HIS A 684 34.94 13.15 -12.34
CA HIS A 684 36.04 13.35 -13.27
C HIS A 684 37.02 14.44 -12.76
N PRO A 685 38.34 14.25 -12.89
CA PRO A 685 39.36 15.14 -12.31
C PRO A 685 39.21 16.61 -12.69
N VAL A 686 38.90 16.91 -13.96
CA VAL A 686 38.76 18.28 -14.48
C VAL A 686 37.72 19.09 -13.72
N TYR A 687 36.51 18.55 -13.53
CA TYR A 687 35.45 19.27 -12.83
C TYR A 687 35.71 19.38 -11.31
N LYS A 688 36.43 18.40 -10.74
CA LYS A 688 36.90 18.48 -9.36
C LYS A 688 37.90 19.64 -9.19
N ALA A 689 38.87 19.76 -10.11
CA ALA A 689 39.85 20.85 -10.11
C ALA A 689 39.19 22.23 -10.31
N ARG A 690 38.23 22.35 -11.23
CA ARG A 690 37.45 23.59 -11.44
C ARG A 690 36.69 24.01 -10.18
N LEU A 691 36.04 23.07 -9.49
CA LEU A 691 35.35 23.34 -8.23
C LEU A 691 36.32 23.74 -7.11
N GLU A 692 37.51 23.13 -7.06
CA GLU A 692 38.54 23.47 -6.07
C GLU A 692 39.12 24.85 -6.32
N LYS A 693 39.41 25.21 -7.58
CA LYS A 693 39.82 26.56 -8.00
C LYS A 693 38.77 27.62 -7.65
N ALA A 694 37.48 27.31 -7.82
CA ALA A 694 36.39 28.22 -7.47
C ALA A 694 36.21 28.43 -5.95
N GLY A 695 36.81 27.57 -5.12
CA GLY A 695 36.67 27.59 -3.68
C GLY A 695 35.29 27.12 -3.20
N LYS A 696 35.20 25.89 -2.68
CA LYS A 696 33.95 25.26 -2.23
C LYS A 696 33.11 26.16 -1.31
N THR A 697 33.74 26.83 -0.35
CA THR A 697 33.08 27.75 0.60
C THR A 697 32.51 29.00 -0.09
N ASN A 698 33.26 29.60 -1.02
CA ASN A 698 32.82 30.78 -1.77
C ASN A 698 31.60 30.45 -2.65
N VAL A 699 31.64 29.31 -3.34
CA VAL A 699 30.53 28.79 -4.15
C VAL A 699 29.28 28.57 -3.30
N ILE A 700 29.40 28.00 -2.10
CA ILE A 700 28.27 27.82 -1.17
C ILE A 700 27.69 29.17 -0.75
N ASN A 701 28.54 30.13 -0.37
CA ASN A 701 28.12 31.46 0.07
C ASN A 701 27.39 32.21 -1.04
N LYS A 702 27.87 32.16 -2.29
CA LYS A 702 27.17 32.72 -3.46
C LYS A 702 25.77 32.11 -3.66
N ILE A 703 25.63 30.80 -3.49
CA ILE A 703 24.33 30.11 -3.60
C ILE A 703 23.39 30.48 -2.45
N LEU A 704 23.90 30.56 -1.22
CA LEU A 704 23.09 30.88 -0.02
C LEU A 704 22.66 32.35 0.01
N ALA A 705 23.47 33.25 -0.54
CA ALA A 705 23.11 34.66 -0.69
C ALA A 705 21.91 34.90 -1.63
N GLY A 706 21.49 33.89 -2.40
CA GLY A 706 20.27 33.94 -3.23
C GLY A 706 20.35 34.85 -4.46
N LYS A 707 21.49 35.52 -4.68
CA LYS A 707 21.69 36.47 -5.79
C LYS A 707 21.88 35.80 -7.16
N ILE A 708 22.26 34.53 -7.20
CA ILE A 708 22.48 33.76 -8.43
C ILE A 708 21.81 32.38 -8.31
N SER A 709 21.15 31.93 -9.38
CA SER A 709 20.58 30.59 -9.45
C SER A 709 21.68 29.52 -9.54
N ILE A 710 21.44 28.32 -8.97
CA ILE A 710 22.38 27.19 -9.04
C ILE A 710 22.74 26.85 -10.49
N ARG A 711 21.79 27.02 -11.42
CA ARG A 711 22.00 26.73 -12.85
C ARG A 711 22.97 27.74 -13.46
N ASN A 712 22.80 29.02 -13.19
CA ASN A 712 23.67 30.07 -13.72
C ASN A 712 25.08 29.98 -13.16
N LEU A 713 25.22 29.66 -11.86
CA LEU A 713 26.53 29.45 -11.26
C LEU A 713 27.24 28.21 -11.83
N ALA A 714 26.48 27.16 -12.17
CA ALA A 714 27.05 25.98 -12.82
C ALA A 714 27.60 26.30 -14.21
N LEU A 715 26.92 27.17 -14.96
CA LEU A 715 27.38 27.65 -16.27
C LEU A 715 28.63 28.54 -16.13
N GLU A 716 28.63 29.48 -15.18
CA GLU A 716 29.78 30.37 -14.90
C GLU A 716 31.04 29.59 -14.54
N LEU A 717 30.90 28.52 -13.74
CA LEU A 717 32.02 27.70 -13.28
C LEU A 717 32.36 26.53 -14.22
N ASP A 718 31.59 26.36 -15.30
CA ASP A 718 31.67 25.24 -16.22
C ASP A 718 31.64 23.86 -15.51
N LEU A 719 30.63 23.69 -14.66
CA LEU A 719 30.40 22.52 -13.82
C LEU A 719 29.03 21.87 -14.11
N PRO A 720 28.90 20.55 -13.92
CA PRO A 720 27.59 19.92 -13.84
C PRO A 720 26.78 20.49 -12.67
N VAL A 721 25.55 20.93 -12.92
CA VAL A 721 24.59 21.45 -11.91
C VAL A 721 24.47 20.51 -10.70
N ARG A 722 24.59 19.20 -10.92
CA ARG A 722 24.51 18.17 -9.89
C ARG A 722 25.63 18.26 -8.85
N ILE A 723 26.83 18.70 -9.24
CA ILE A 723 27.96 18.94 -8.32
C ILE A 723 27.57 20.02 -7.32
N LEU A 724 27.05 21.15 -7.79
CA LEU A 724 26.65 22.27 -6.94
C LEU A 724 25.48 21.90 -6.02
N ARG A 725 24.49 21.14 -6.52
CA ARG A 725 23.38 20.63 -5.68
C ARG A 725 23.89 19.71 -4.58
N LYS A 726 24.82 18.80 -4.88
CA LYS A 726 25.43 17.89 -3.89
C LYS A 726 26.27 18.66 -2.88
N LEU A 727 27.06 19.64 -3.34
CA LEU A 727 27.83 20.55 -2.49
C LEU A 727 26.92 21.29 -1.52
N LEU A 728 25.83 21.89 -2.01
CA LEU A 728 24.84 22.60 -1.20
C LEU A 728 24.13 21.67 -0.21
N SER A 729 23.77 20.46 -0.62
CA SER A 729 23.15 19.46 0.26
C SER A 729 24.10 19.02 1.37
N ASN A 730 25.38 18.81 1.06
CA ASN A 730 26.42 18.46 2.02
C ASN A 730 26.79 19.64 2.93
N ALA A 731 26.73 20.87 2.41
CA ALA A 731 26.89 22.07 3.21
C ALA A 731 25.75 22.18 4.19
N LYS A 732 24.49 22.14 3.73
CA LYS A 732 23.29 22.19 4.58
C LYS A 732 23.26 21.08 5.65
N SER A 733 23.78 19.89 5.36
CA SER A 733 23.88 18.82 6.36
C SER A 733 25.03 19.01 7.36
N ARG A 734 26.06 19.83 7.03
CA ARG A 734 27.20 20.12 7.89
C ARG A 734 27.07 21.45 8.66
N THR A 735 26.44 22.48 8.12
CA THR A 735 26.21 23.77 8.79
C THR A 735 24.98 23.75 9.69
N CYS A 736 23.93 23.00 9.35
CA CYS A 736 22.74 22.95 10.19
C CYS A 736 22.81 21.78 11.18
N SER A 737 23.18 22.08 12.42
CA SER A 737 23.16 21.10 13.50
C SER A 737 21.76 20.51 13.69
N ASN A 738 21.67 19.19 13.85
CA ASN A 738 20.41 18.53 14.21
C ASN A 738 20.02 18.76 15.69
N THR A 739 20.97 19.15 16.54
CA THR A 739 20.70 19.55 17.93
C THR A 739 20.23 21.00 17.98
N TRP A 740 19.16 21.21 18.75
CA TRP A 740 18.61 22.53 19.04
C TRP A 740 19.17 23.02 20.37
N THR A 741 19.72 24.23 20.41
CA THR A 741 20.06 24.91 21.66
C THR A 741 18.79 25.47 22.31
N HIS A 742 18.91 25.93 23.56
CA HIS A 742 17.83 26.61 24.25
C HIS A 742 17.45 27.91 23.55
N GLU A 743 18.44 28.76 23.22
CA GLU A 743 18.22 30.04 22.52
C GLU A 743 17.58 29.85 21.13
N GLU A 744 18.03 28.87 20.34
CA GLU A 744 17.40 28.57 19.04
C GLU A 744 15.94 28.15 19.21
N THR A 745 15.64 27.42 20.29
CA THR A 745 14.27 26.98 20.62
C THR A 745 13.41 28.17 21.03
N GLU A 746 13.92 29.09 21.84
CA GLU A 746 13.24 30.32 22.23
C GLU A 746 12.98 31.22 21.02
N GLN A 747 13.96 31.45 20.16
CA GLN A 747 13.79 32.24 18.94
C GLN A 747 12.72 31.64 18.02
N LEU A 748 12.63 30.32 17.93
CA LEU A 748 11.56 29.62 17.21
C LEU A 748 10.19 29.84 17.86
N MET A 749 10.12 29.82 19.19
CA MET A 749 8.88 30.08 19.93
C MET A 749 8.40 31.51 19.76
N VAL A 750 9.30 32.48 19.93
CA VAL A 750 9.04 33.91 19.71
C VAL A 750 8.58 34.15 18.28
N TYR A 751 9.26 33.57 17.29
CA TYR A 751 8.83 33.68 15.89
C TYR A 751 7.43 33.09 15.66
N ALA A 752 7.11 31.95 16.28
CA ALA A 752 5.79 31.34 16.17
C ALA A 752 4.69 32.13 16.90
N GLN A 753 5.02 32.80 18.01
CA GLN A 753 4.08 33.65 18.75
C GLN A 753 3.86 35.00 18.06
N ALA A 754 4.91 35.57 17.44
CA ALA A 754 4.87 36.87 16.78
C ALA A 754 4.26 36.85 15.37
N ASN A 755 3.99 35.66 14.81
CA ASN A 755 3.45 35.51 13.46
C ASN A 755 2.21 34.63 13.46
N THR A 756 1.29 34.86 12.52
CA THR A 756 0.14 33.99 12.30
C THR A 756 0.40 32.96 11.20
N PRO A 757 -0.14 31.72 11.30
CA PRO A 757 -0.05 30.75 10.23
C PRO A 757 -0.60 31.29 8.90
N PRO A 758 -0.01 30.92 7.74
CA PRO A 758 1.10 29.98 7.56
C PRO A 758 2.47 30.60 7.83
N TYR A 759 3.24 29.99 8.74
CA TYR A 759 4.58 30.45 9.10
C TYR A 759 5.58 30.33 7.94
N ASN A 760 6.32 31.41 7.67
CA ASN A 760 7.38 31.40 6.66
C ASN A 760 8.67 30.76 7.20
N TRP A 761 8.70 29.43 7.26
CA TRP A 761 9.86 28.68 7.78
C TRP A 761 11.16 28.91 7.01
N LYS A 762 11.08 29.35 5.76
CA LYS A 762 12.26 29.73 4.98
C LYS A 762 12.87 31.02 5.51
N LEU A 763 12.04 32.04 5.76
CA LEU A 763 12.49 33.31 6.32
C LEU A 763 13.12 33.11 7.70
N PHE A 764 12.43 32.39 8.60
CA PHE A 764 12.97 32.07 9.92
C PHE A 764 14.30 31.30 9.84
N SER A 765 14.37 30.28 8.97
CA SER A 765 15.59 29.51 8.74
C SER A 765 16.75 30.38 8.24
N THR A 766 16.47 31.36 7.39
CA THR A 766 17.46 32.32 6.91
C THR A 766 17.92 33.28 8.02
N GLN A 767 17.00 33.75 8.86
CA GLN A 767 17.30 34.62 10.01
C GLN A 767 18.10 33.89 11.10
N LEU A 768 17.73 32.65 11.40
CA LEU A 768 18.39 31.81 12.40
C LEU A 768 19.76 31.31 11.94
N GLY A 769 19.92 31.03 10.64
CA GLY A 769 21.18 30.65 10.00
C GLY A 769 21.71 29.24 10.36
N SER A 770 21.32 28.68 11.49
CA SER A 770 21.81 27.40 12.03
C SER A 770 20.86 26.21 11.80
N LYS A 771 19.64 26.44 11.31
CA LYS A 771 18.63 25.41 11.06
C LYS A 771 17.99 25.59 9.69
N THR A 772 17.57 24.48 9.08
CA THR A 772 16.77 24.49 7.84
C THR A 772 15.30 24.74 8.13
N ALA A 773 14.55 25.19 7.11
CA ALA A 773 13.09 25.37 7.19
C ALA A 773 12.37 24.08 7.64
N SER A 774 12.81 22.91 7.14
CA SER A 774 12.23 21.62 7.52
C SER A 774 12.55 21.23 8.97
N GLN A 775 13.76 21.53 9.47
CA GLN A 775 14.10 21.32 10.88
C GLN A 775 13.28 22.23 11.79
N SER A 776 13.09 23.49 11.40
CA SER A 776 12.29 24.48 12.14
C SER A 776 10.83 24.06 12.24
N LEU A 777 10.22 23.64 11.12
CA LEU A 777 8.87 23.07 11.10
C LEU A 777 8.75 21.84 12.00
N ARG A 778 9.69 20.89 11.92
CA ARG A 778 9.65 19.67 12.74
C ARG A 778 9.79 19.96 14.24
N LYS A 779 10.67 20.89 14.62
CA LYS A 779 10.84 21.31 16.00
C LYS A 779 9.59 22.02 16.51
N TRP A 780 8.99 22.91 15.71
CA TRP A 780 7.74 23.56 16.05
C TRP A 780 6.60 22.56 16.25
N LEU A 781 6.44 21.60 15.33
CA LEU A 781 5.46 20.51 15.47
C LEU A 781 5.69 19.69 16.74
N TYR A 782 6.96 19.43 17.09
CA TYR A 782 7.31 18.74 18.32
C TYR A 782 6.98 19.56 19.58
N LEU A 783 7.29 20.86 19.60
CA LEU A 783 6.95 21.75 20.72
C LEU A 783 5.43 21.87 20.90
N LYS A 784 4.69 22.07 19.80
CA LYS A 784 3.23 22.11 19.78
C LYS A 784 2.61 20.79 20.27
N LYS A 785 3.16 19.65 19.86
CA LYS A 785 2.66 18.33 20.29
C LYS A 785 2.90 18.06 21.79
N ASN A 786 3.92 18.69 22.39
CA ASN A 786 4.24 18.55 23.80
C ASN A 786 3.74 19.73 24.66
N SER A 787 2.82 20.55 24.13
CA SER A 787 2.23 21.70 24.83
C SER A 787 3.26 22.71 25.37
N MET A 788 4.43 22.81 24.73
CA MET A 788 5.46 23.80 25.04
C MET A 788 5.29 25.10 24.26
N LEU A 789 4.22 25.21 23.46
CA LEU A 789 3.86 26.35 22.61
C LEU A 789 2.35 26.57 22.60
#